data_AF-R6YTV1-F1
#
_entry.id   AF-R6YTV1-F1
#
_cell.length_a   1.000
_cell.length_b   1.000
_cell.length_c   1.000
_cell.angle_alpha   90.00
_cell.angle_beta   90.00
_cell.angle_gamma   90.00
#
_symmetry.space_group_name_H-M   'P 1'
#
loop_
_entity.id
_entity.type
_entity.pdbx_description
1 polymer ?
#
loop_
_entity_poly.entity_id
_entity_poly.type
_entity_poly.pdbx_seq_one_letter_code
_entity_poly.pdbx_strand_id
1 'polypeptide(L)'
;MKKIKLTIRALTVALVFLVLFSFGELTVNAKGYSYDFWKNVIPCTDGLTYRDTYYHGDIENANATDTDPVVFDDPVDLITYESNIYILDSMKFTKTKISNSIKEATGVSSVYILNQDFKKLEKIDEFLITDEVKKTLDDYYDFNLSLSEINKAEYYNSTELISIYKTSTYVTYESSQFILDNNSLRSTVPLTVDLEDGNAKRIIKIGDKKLAKSDWYVTTINEKVIEDGKEVNVTNRYLVLTNKDLLTEGQTVSIEYAERETVGKAPYFPYSKDTNKAAIRLNNASGITVAKSGMYIADSGNSRIIKVNKVDNVWTVTNVYLSPDDNVFYQVSSGITIKDSNTSTLFNPQKIAVDKTGKVFCIAKNVYEGIVEFDSAGSFNRFIGKNEVVANPLKKFWTKIFSEEQVSSIALDLPPEFTNLTIDSSGFLYATSKPDKDATKAEKMVKMINTSGKDVLKRNGYVTPDGDAVYVTASSENGVILGPSTLVGISVSDNGNFTVVDSKRGRLFTYDNEGNLLYITGDQPGGTTSSASTSNIVNPVAIKYFKRATESGEEEILLVLDGSSRSILVFETTEFGEKVNLAIQRYQDGIFENVENEDGTVTYGAEHYWNEVLKMNTNYELAHLGIGKAQYRRGDYKLAMASFKLAHNANYYSKAYSEYRDEVLSKNFAWIMTAIILLIVLWITLSYRKHLIEKNRALAASMAMNEEKYNILSGSAAALNHRDEEEKTGMDEENEVPDEAEEEKKTKKFNIAVVGRAIKKFFYETIAYPMYILTHPIQGFTEFKNEKKAKMWAAISILVLYVLMEIFAYQYEGIITNKNNPEKFNSLQIIIYGVIPPVVLAIANWSVTTLLDGKGRMKEIFMMICYSLVPTMLIGYLNILLSNVLTLDEAQFITLLNIIGWVLTGFMVFMGLVVIHEYGMGKTLWSIILTILAALIIAFIALLIFDLAQQIYGFVYSLYKEITTRYF
;
A
#
# COMPACT_ATOMS: atom_id res chain seq x y z
N MET A 1 -11.27 59.20 8.29
CA MET A 1 -10.02 58.42 8.01
C MET A 1 -9.73 57.30 9.01
N LYS A 2 -9.86 57.47 10.34
CA LYS A 2 -9.59 56.37 11.31
C LYS A 2 -10.52 55.14 11.15
N LYS A 3 -11.82 55.35 10.87
CA LYS A 3 -12.76 54.24 10.60
C LYS A 3 -12.37 53.46 9.33
N ILE A 4 -12.07 54.16 8.23
CA ILE A 4 -11.64 53.56 6.94
C ILE A 4 -10.37 52.71 7.09
N LYS A 5 -9.37 53.14 7.88
CA LYS A 5 -8.16 52.33 8.15
C LYS A 5 -8.44 51.07 9.00
N LEU A 6 -9.46 51.10 9.86
CA LEU A 6 -9.87 49.94 10.67
C LEU A 6 -10.66 48.95 9.81
N THR A 7 -11.55 49.44 8.94
CA THR A 7 -12.30 48.60 7.99
C THR A 7 -11.36 47.95 6.98
N ILE A 8 -10.37 48.68 6.45
CA ILE A 8 -9.36 48.11 5.54
C ILE A 8 -8.52 47.04 6.25
N ARG A 9 -8.09 47.24 7.50
CA ARG A 9 -7.35 46.21 8.25
C ARG A 9 -8.20 44.96 8.54
N ALA A 10 -9.46 45.12 8.93
CA ALA A 10 -10.38 44.01 9.12
C ALA A 10 -10.67 43.28 7.80
N LEU A 11 -10.84 44.00 6.69
CA LEU A 11 -11.01 43.43 5.36
C LEU A 11 -9.76 42.70 4.89
N THR A 12 -8.56 43.21 5.21
CA THR A 12 -7.29 42.57 4.83
C THR A 12 -7.06 41.29 5.64
N VAL A 13 -7.41 41.29 6.95
CA VAL A 13 -7.36 40.07 7.79
C VAL A 13 -8.39 39.04 7.34
N ALA A 14 -9.61 39.47 6.99
CA ALA A 14 -10.65 38.57 6.47
C ALA A 14 -10.32 38.03 5.06
N LEU A 15 -9.70 38.84 4.19
CA LEU A 15 -9.26 38.43 2.85
C LEU A 15 -8.05 37.48 2.93
N VAL A 16 -7.12 37.74 3.84
CA VAL A 16 -6.02 36.80 4.15
C VAL A 16 -6.59 35.50 4.71
N PHE A 17 -7.61 35.55 5.57
CA PHE A 17 -8.32 34.34 6.04
C PHE A 17 -9.06 33.58 4.93
N LEU A 18 -9.72 34.27 4.01
CA LEU A 18 -10.44 33.64 2.89
C LEU A 18 -9.50 33.02 1.86
N VAL A 19 -8.33 33.64 1.62
CA VAL A 19 -7.29 33.13 0.71
C VAL A 19 -6.46 32.02 1.35
N LEU A 20 -6.41 31.93 2.68
CA LEU A 20 -5.71 30.85 3.38
C LEU A 20 -6.44 29.50 3.35
N PHE A 21 -7.72 29.47 2.98
CA PHE A 21 -8.55 28.27 3.10
C PHE A 21 -9.44 27.99 1.88
N SER A 22 -9.18 28.61 0.72
CA SER A 22 -9.80 28.17 -0.53
C SER A 22 -9.10 26.89 -1.01
N PHE A 23 -9.63 25.74 -0.62
CA PHE A 23 -9.28 24.48 -1.28
C PHE A 23 -9.90 24.50 -2.66
N GLY A 24 -9.06 24.60 -3.69
CA GLY A 24 -9.47 24.22 -5.04
C GLY A 24 -9.59 22.70 -5.07
N GLU A 25 -10.80 22.17 -4.93
CA GLU A 25 -11.07 20.80 -5.34
C GLU A 25 -11.08 20.78 -6.87
N LEU A 26 -9.98 20.34 -7.47
CA LEU A 26 -10.00 19.89 -8.85
C LEU A 26 -10.71 18.52 -8.86
N THR A 27 -12.03 18.55 -8.98
CA THR A 27 -12.81 17.40 -9.44
C THR A 27 -12.58 17.28 -10.94
N VAL A 28 -11.53 16.56 -11.33
CA VAL A 28 -11.34 16.19 -12.72
C VAL A 28 -12.24 15.00 -12.99
N ASN A 29 -13.26 15.17 -13.84
CA ASN A 29 -14.16 14.09 -14.23
C ASN A 29 -13.55 13.39 -15.46
N ALA A 30 -12.61 12.48 -15.24
CA ALA A 30 -11.92 11.76 -16.32
C ALA A 30 -12.33 10.27 -16.31
N LYS A 31 -12.72 9.75 -17.48
CA LYS A 31 -13.03 8.32 -17.69
C LYS A 31 -11.82 7.41 -17.50
N GLY A 32 -10.63 7.96 -17.74
CA GLY A 32 -9.32 7.34 -17.51
C GLY A 32 -8.36 8.34 -16.87
N TYR A 33 -7.58 7.84 -15.94
CA TYR A 33 -6.56 8.64 -15.26
C TYR A 33 -5.44 7.77 -14.72
N SER A 34 -4.35 8.41 -14.33
CA SER A 34 -3.28 7.83 -13.54
C SER A 34 -2.92 8.80 -12.43
N TYR A 35 -1.85 8.50 -11.69
CA TYR A 35 -1.35 9.36 -10.64
C TYR A 35 0.06 9.84 -10.95
N ASP A 36 0.32 11.11 -10.65
CA ASP A 36 1.67 11.66 -10.65
C ASP A 36 2.46 11.24 -9.41
N PHE A 37 3.73 11.62 -9.38
CA PHE A 37 4.61 11.45 -8.21
C PHE A 37 4.01 12.00 -6.89
N TRP A 38 3.22 13.07 -6.94
CA TRP A 38 2.57 13.68 -5.77
C TRP A 38 1.19 13.12 -5.45
N LYS A 39 0.76 12.08 -6.18
CA LYS A 39 -0.55 11.43 -6.08
C LYS A 39 -1.72 12.32 -6.49
N ASN A 40 -1.47 13.35 -7.30
CA ASN A 40 -2.54 14.06 -7.99
C ASN A 40 -3.08 13.18 -9.12
N VAL A 41 -4.37 13.33 -9.42
CA VAL A 41 -5.02 12.66 -10.55
C VAL A 41 -4.55 13.35 -11.84
N ILE A 42 -3.85 12.61 -12.71
CA ILE A 42 -3.54 13.06 -14.07
C ILE A 42 -4.53 12.41 -15.03
N PRO A 43 -5.31 13.20 -15.80
CA PRO A 43 -6.10 12.65 -16.91
C PRO A 43 -5.22 11.88 -17.88
N CYS A 44 -5.63 10.68 -18.25
CA CYS A 44 -5.02 9.93 -19.34
C CYS A 44 -6.09 9.24 -20.16
N THR A 45 -5.75 8.87 -21.39
CA THR A 45 -6.59 7.97 -22.16
C THR A 45 -6.72 6.64 -21.42
N ASP A 46 -7.91 6.04 -21.41
CA ASP A 46 -8.12 4.72 -20.84
C ASP A 46 -7.19 3.71 -21.56
N GLY A 47 -6.50 2.86 -20.81
CA GLY A 47 -5.67 1.80 -21.42
C GLY A 47 -6.48 0.58 -21.84
N LEU A 48 -7.67 0.41 -21.25
CA LEU A 48 -8.68 -0.55 -21.67
C LEU A 48 -9.95 0.21 -22.05
N THR A 49 -10.64 -0.23 -23.09
CA THR A 49 -11.95 0.30 -23.45
C THR A 49 -13.00 -0.80 -23.45
N TYR A 50 -14.22 -0.41 -23.09
CA TYR A 50 -15.37 -1.28 -23.16
C TYR A 50 -15.68 -1.63 -24.62
N ARG A 51 -15.85 -2.91 -24.90
CA ARG A 51 -16.21 -3.41 -26.22
C ARG A 51 -17.66 -3.90 -26.28
N ASP A 52 -18.02 -4.83 -25.40
CA ASP A 52 -19.32 -5.50 -25.46
C ASP A 52 -19.76 -6.04 -24.09
N THR A 53 -21.05 -6.37 -23.96
CA THR A 53 -21.64 -7.02 -22.78
C THR A 53 -22.47 -8.22 -23.20
N TYR A 54 -22.15 -9.38 -22.63
CA TYR A 54 -22.93 -10.59 -22.78
C TYR A 54 -23.81 -10.79 -21.55
N TYR A 55 -25.06 -10.34 -21.62
CA TYR A 55 -26.07 -10.64 -20.60
C TYR A 55 -26.41 -12.12 -20.65
N HIS A 56 -26.62 -12.74 -19.48
CA HIS A 56 -26.87 -14.18 -19.41
C HIS A 56 -27.99 -14.65 -20.34
N GLY A 57 -29.09 -13.89 -20.46
CA GLY A 57 -30.25 -14.26 -21.27
C GLY A 57 -30.04 -14.17 -22.79
N ASP A 58 -29.00 -13.46 -23.23
CA ASP A 58 -28.66 -13.25 -24.63
C ASP A 58 -27.58 -14.22 -25.13
N ILE A 59 -27.00 -15.02 -24.23
CA ILE A 59 -25.99 -16.03 -24.59
C ILE A 59 -26.67 -17.19 -25.32
N GLU A 60 -26.33 -17.34 -26.60
CA GLU A 60 -26.82 -18.43 -27.45
C GLU A 60 -26.17 -19.78 -27.11
N ASN A 61 -26.88 -20.87 -27.39
CA ASN A 61 -26.30 -22.22 -27.35
C ASN A 61 -25.48 -22.48 -28.63
N ALA A 62 -24.27 -23.00 -28.48
CA ALA A 62 -23.40 -23.36 -29.60
C ALA A 62 -23.99 -24.53 -30.41
N ASN A 63 -24.65 -25.47 -29.72
CA ASN A 63 -25.41 -26.53 -30.36
C ASN A 63 -26.87 -26.09 -30.52
N ALA A 64 -27.34 -25.96 -31.75
CA ALA A 64 -28.70 -25.54 -32.08
C ALA A 64 -29.80 -26.49 -31.56
N THR A 65 -29.46 -27.74 -31.20
CA THR A 65 -30.42 -28.69 -30.61
C THR A 65 -30.58 -28.52 -29.10
N ASP A 66 -29.63 -27.84 -28.43
CA ASP A 66 -29.74 -27.53 -27.01
C ASP A 66 -30.68 -26.34 -26.82
N THR A 67 -31.75 -26.55 -26.07
CA THR A 67 -32.77 -25.53 -25.77
C THR A 67 -32.69 -25.01 -24.34
N ASP A 68 -31.75 -25.49 -23.52
CA ASP A 68 -31.59 -24.99 -22.14
C ASP A 68 -30.97 -23.59 -22.19
N PRO A 69 -31.64 -22.54 -21.67
CA PRO A 69 -31.10 -21.18 -21.72
C PRO A 69 -29.95 -20.99 -20.73
N VAL A 70 -29.10 -19.99 -20.99
CA VAL A 70 -28.15 -19.51 -19.98
C VAL A 70 -28.87 -18.59 -19.00
N VAL A 71 -28.91 -18.99 -17.73
CA VAL A 71 -29.52 -18.20 -16.67
C VAL A 71 -28.55 -18.12 -15.50
N PHE A 72 -28.01 -16.92 -15.29
CA PHE A 72 -27.21 -16.64 -14.11
C PHE A 72 -28.10 -16.14 -12.97
N ASP A 73 -27.93 -16.69 -11.78
CA ASP A 73 -28.64 -16.29 -10.57
C ASP A 73 -27.72 -15.54 -9.62
N ASP A 74 -26.58 -16.15 -9.24
CA ASP A 74 -25.54 -15.54 -8.43
C ASP A 74 -24.16 -16.00 -8.95
N PRO A 75 -23.69 -15.41 -10.07
CA PRO A 75 -22.39 -15.73 -10.63
C PRO A 75 -21.28 -15.23 -9.69
N VAL A 76 -20.31 -16.09 -9.38
CA VAL A 76 -19.34 -15.87 -8.30
C VAL A 76 -17.89 -15.92 -8.77
N ASP A 77 -17.62 -16.58 -9.89
CA ASP A 77 -16.27 -16.71 -10.41
C ASP A 77 -16.22 -16.99 -11.91
N LEU A 78 -15.13 -16.58 -12.55
CA LEU A 78 -14.86 -16.77 -13.98
C LEU A 78 -13.41 -17.14 -14.19
N ILE A 79 -13.16 -18.19 -14.97
CA ILE A 79 -11.81 -18.58 -15.40
C ILE A 79 -11.81 -18.94 -16.89
N THR A 80 -10.67 -18.77 -17.53
CA THR A 80 -10.45 -19.13 -18.92
C THR A 80 -9.38 -20.22 -18.98
N TYR A 81 -9.55 -21.15 -19.92
CA TYR A 81 -8.55 -22.17 -20.21
C TYR A 81 -8.66 -22.57 -21.67
N GLU A 82 -7.52 -22.51 -22.38
CA GLU A 82 -7.48 -22.65 -23.84
C GLU A 82 -8.48 -21.67 -24.50
N SER A 83 -9.37 -22.15 -25.36
CA SER A 83 -10.38 -21.32 -26.05
C SER A 83 -11.74 -21.30 -25.35
N ASN A 84 -11.82 -21.72 -24.08
CA ASN A 84 -13.06 -21.84 -23.34
C ASN A 84 -13.11 -20.89 -22.13
N ILE A 85 -14.33 -20.43 -21.84
CA ILE A 85 -14.65 -19.59 -20.68
C ILE A 85 -15.53 -20.43 -19.75
N TYR A 86 -15.14 -20.52 -18.48
CA TYR A 86 -15.84 -21.26 -17.45
C TYR A 86 -16.38 -20.28 -16.43
N ILE A 87 -17.69 -20.35 -16.19
CA ILE A 87 -18.41 -19.46 -15.27
C ILE A 87 -19.03 -20.33 -14.19
N LEU A 88 -18.70 -20.02 -12.94
CA LEU A 88 -19.30 -20.66 -11.77
C LEU A 88 -20.45 -19.80 -11.28
N ASP A 89 -21.65 -20.38 -11.29
CA ASP A 89 -22.83 -19.81 -10.67
C ASP A 89 -23.18 -20.58 -9.41
N SER A 90 -23.31 -19.88 -8.28
CA SER A 90 -23.65 -20.52 -7.02
C SER A 90 -25.11 -20.95 -6.94
N MET A 91 -25.98 -20.39 -7.80
CA MET A 91 -27.40 -20.70 -7.99
C MET A 91 -28.23 -20.61 -6.70
N LYS A 92 -27.84 -19.73 -5.77
CA LYS A 92 -28.36 -19.63 -4.39
C LYS A 92 -29.88 -19.68 -4.24
N PHE A 93 -30.63 -19.16 -5.20
CA PHE A 93 -32.08 -19.03 -5.13
C PHE A 93 -32.82 -19.91 -6.14
N THR A 94 -32.09 -20.67 -6.96
CA THR A 94 -32.69 -21.50 -7.99
C THR A 94 -33.14 -22.85 -7.44
N LYS A 95 -34.38 -23.23 -7.75
CA LYS A 95 -34.94 -24.54 -7.42
C LYS A 95 -34.68 -25.57 -8.52
N THR A 96 -34.11 -26.70 -8.15
CA THR A 96 -33.73 -27.80 -9.04
C THR A 96 -34.48 -29.07 -8.65
N LYS A 97 -35.15 -29.70 -9.61
CA LYS A 97 -35.75 -31.01 -9.38
C LYS A 97 -34.65 -32.05 -9.18
N ILE A 98 -34.78 -32.82 -8.12
CA ILE A 98 -33.82 -33.86 -7.80
C ILE A 98 -34.17 -35.11 -8.61
N SER A 99 -35.34 -35.73 -8.42
CA SER A 99 -35.78 -36.95 -9.12
C SER A 99 -37.10 -36.78 -9.89
N ASN A 100 -37.47 -37.77 -10.71
CA ASN A 100 -38.73 -37.82 -11.47
C ASN A 100 -40.01 -37.78 -10.61
N SER A 101 -39.87 -37.85 -9.29
CA SER A 101 -40.99 -37.80 -8.35
C SER A 101 -40.61 -37.04 -7.07
N ILE A 102 -41.05 -35.77 -7.01
CA ILE A 102 -41.61 -35.06 -5.83
C ILE A 102 -40.75 -33.99 -5.10
N LYS A 103 -39.42 -33.79 -5.31
CA LYS A 103 -38.66 -32.77 -4.52
C LYS A 103 -37.80 -31.77 -5.31
N GLU A 104 -37.82 -30.51 -4.85
CA GLU A 104 -37.02 -29.37 -5.33
C GLU A 104 -35.92 -29.06 -4.29
N ALA A 105 -34.65 -28.96 -4.72
CA ALA A 105 -33.57 -28.39 -3.92
C ALA A 105 -33.24 -26.98 -4.40
N THR A 106 -33.09 -26.06 -3.46
CA THR A 106 -32.65 -24.69 -3.74
C THR A 106 -31.13 -24.62 -3.63
N GLY A 107 -30.45 -23.87 -4.51
CA GLY A 107 -29.03 -23.56 -4.30
C GLY A 107 -28.01 -24.49 -4.98
N VAL A 108 -28.41 -25.29 -5.96
CA VAL A 108 -27.50 -26.23 -6.65
C VAL A 108 -26.61 -25.46 -7.65
N SER A 109 -25.36 -25.23 -7.26
CA SER A 109 -24.41 -24.47 -8.08
C SER A 109 -24.13 -25.17 -9.41
N SER A 110 -23.89 -24.39 -10.46
CA SER A 110 -23.68 -24.87 -11.83
C SER A 110 -22.44 -24.25 -12.46
N VAL A 111 -21.78 -24.99 -13.35
CA VAL A 111 -20.70 -24.48 -14.19
C VAL A 111 -21.20 -24.36 -15.62
N TYR A 112 -21.10 -23.17 -16.19
CA TYR A 112 -21.33 -22.93 -17.61
C TYR A 112 -20.00 -22.89 -18.35
N ILE A 113 -19.90 -23.63 -19.45
CA ILE A 113 -18.75 -23.59 -20.36
C ILE A 113 -19.19 -22.90 -21.64
N LEU A 114 -18.51 -21.80 -21.97
CA LEU A 114 -18.70 -21.06 -23.21
C LEU A 114 -17.47 -21.21 -24.12
N ASN A 115 -17.67 -21.13 -25.43
CA ASN A 115 -16.57 -21.02 -26.39
C ASN A 115 -16.04 -19.57 -26.49
N GLN A 116 -15.04 -19.35 -27.34
CA GLN A 116 -14.45 -18.02 -27.58
C GLN A 116 -15.42 -16.98 -28.18
N ASP A 117 -16.53 -17.43 -28.76
CA ASP A 117 -17.60 -16.58 -29.33
C ASP A 117 -18.72 -16.34 -28.31
N PHE A 118 -18.48 -16.66 -27.04
CA PHE A 118 -19.44 -16.51 -25.94
C PHE A 118 -20.74 -17.32 -26.12
N LYS A 119 -20.68 -18.45 -26.85
CA LYS A 119 -21.80 -19.39 -26.97
C LYS A 119 -21.68 -20.53 -25.99
N LYS A 120 -22.80 -20.94 -25.37
CA LYS A 120 -22.84 -22.04 -24.40
C LYS A 120 -22.54 -23.38 -25.08
N LEU A 121 -21.46 -24.03 -24.63
CA LEU A 121 -21.10 -25.39 -25.02
C LEU A 121 -21.78 -26.42 -24.14
N GLU A 122 -21.73 -26.22 -22.83
CA GLU A 122 -22.18 -27.21 -21.84
C GLU A 122 -22.57 -26.51 -20.53
N LYS A 123 -23.57 -27.04 -19.83
CA LYS A 123 -23.92 -26.66 -18.44
C LYS A 123 -23.79 -27.90 -17.58
N ILE A 124 -23.08 -27.78 -16.47
CA ILE A 124 -22.77 -28.88 -15.56
C ILE A 124 -23.36 -28.55 -14.19
N ASP A 125 -24.34 -29.33 -13.77
CA ASP A 125 -25.04 -29.21 -12.48
C ASP A 125 -24.87 -30.47 -11.60
N GLU A 126 -24.17 -31.49 -12.11
CA GLU A 126 -23.96 -32.79 -11.50
C GLU A 126 -22.64 -33.40 -11.99
N PHE A 127 -21.88 -33.99 -11.08
CA PHE A 127 -20.56 -34.57 -11.35
C PHE A 127 -20.54 -36.01 -10.87
N LEU A 128 -20.26 -36.98 -11.75
CA LEU A 128 -20.08 -38.37 -11.33
C LEU A 128 -18.89 -38.47 -10.36
N ILE A 129 -18.82 -39.53 -9.56
CA ILE A 129 -17.66 -39.78 -8.69
C ILE A 129 -17.08 -41.17 -8.96
N THR A 130 -15.77 -41.32 -8.77
CA THR A 130 -15.12 -42.63 -8.79
C THR A 130 -15.38 -43.39 -7.49
N ASP A 131 -15.20 -44.72 -7.52
CA ASP A 131 -15.30 -45.56 -6.32
C ASP A 131 -14.28 -45.16 -5.23
N GLU A 132 -13.09 -44.70 -5.66
CA GLU A 132 -12.05 -44.19 -4.77
C GLU A 132 -12.51 -42.92 -4.05
N VAL A 133 -13.02 -41.92 -4.80
CA VAL A 133 -13.54 -40.68 -4.20
C VAL A 133 -14.73 -40.96 -3.30
N LYS A 134 -15.63 -41.86 -3.72
CA LYS A 134 -16.75 -42.30 -2.90
C LYS A 134 -16.25 -42.87 -1.58
N LYS A 135 -15.26 -43.78 -1.62
CA LYS A 135 -14.65 -44.36 -0.42
C LYS A 135 -14.00 -43.29 0.46
N THR A 136 -13.21 -42.37 -0.10
CA THR A 136 -12.58 -41.28 0.67
C THR A 136 -13.60 -40.42 1.42
N LEU A 137 -14.72 -40.10 0.78
CA LEU A 137 -15.80 -39.32 1.40
C LEU A 137 -16.58 -40.14 2.43
N ASP A 138 -16.88 -41.40 2.13
CA ASP A 138 -17.52 -42.34 3.05
C ASP A 138 -16.67 -42.51 4.32
N ASP A 139 -15.34 -42.65 4.18
CA ASP A 139 -14.39 -42.77 5.29
C ASP A 139 -14.27 -41.48 6.11
N TYR A 140 -14.14 -40.31 5.45
CA TYR A 140 -13.93 -39.03 6.14
C TYR A 140 -15.16 -38.58 6.95
N TYR A 141 -16.36 -38.76 6.41
CA TYR A 141 -17.61 -38.41 7.08
C TYR A 141 -18.21 -39.59 7.86
N ASP A 142 -17.57 -40.76 7.83
CA ASP A 142 -18.00 -42.00 8.47
C ASP A 142 -19.42 -42.43 8.02
N PHE A 143 -19.74 -42.25 6.73
CA PHE A 143 -20.98 -42.70 6.09
C PHE A 143 -20.90 -44.18 5.69
N ASN A 144 -21.94 -44.95 6.00
CA ASN A 144 -22.03 -46.39 5.65
C ASN A 144 -23.36 -46.71 4.93
N LEU A 145 -23.71 -45.94 3.91
CA LEU A 145 -24.95 -46.17 3.12
C LEU A 145 -24.62 -46.73 1.73
N SER A 146 -25.36 -47.74 1.30
CA SER A 146 -25.34 -48.23 -0.08
C SER A 146 -26.05 -47.26 -1.03
N LEU A 147 -25.72 -47.32 -2.32
CA LEU A 147 -26.35 -46.47 -3.34
C LEU A 147 -27.89 -46.65 -3.38
N SER A 148 -28.36 -47.88 -3.14
CA SER A 148 -29.79 -48.17 -3.02
C SER A 148 -30.46 -47.57 -1.78
N GLU A 149 -29.75 -47.44 -0.66
CA GLU A 149 -30.27 -46.79 0.55
C GLU A 149 -30.31 -45.28 0.40
N ILE A 150 -29.31 -44.71 -0.30
CA ILE A 150 -29.26 -43.28 -0.59
C ILE A 150 -30.42 -42.88 -1.51
N ASN A 151 -30.69 -43.67 -2.56
CA ASN A 151 -31.80 -43.42 -3.48
C ASN A 151 -33.20 -43.63 -2.85
N LYS A 152 -33.30 -44.41 -1.76
CA LYS A 152 -34.55 -44.65 -0.99
C LYS A 152 -34.78 -43.63 0.12
N ALA A 153 -33.73 -42.95 0.57
CA ALA A 153 -33.82 -41.99 1.66
C ALA A 153 -34.50 -40.70 1.18
N GLU A 154 -35.84 -40.71 1.17
CA GLU A 154 -36.69 -39.59 0.77
C GLU A 154 -36.50 -38.32 1.64
N TYR A 155 -35.61 -38.30 2.64
CA TYR A 155 -35.65 -37.31 3.73
C TYR A 155 -34.49 -36.32 3.83
N TYR A 156 -33.43 -36.44 3.04
CA TYR A 156 -32.26 -35.56 3.23
C TYR A 156 -32.25 -34.44 2.20
N ASN A 157 -32.88 -33.30 2.53
CA ASN A 157 -32.43 -32.05 1.94
C ASN A 157 -30.95 -31.88 2.28
N SER A 158 -30.13 -31.41 1.35
CA SER A 158 -28.69 -31.11 1.51
C SER A 158 -28.38 -30.04 2.57
N THR A 159 -29.33 -29.73 3.44
CA THR A 159 -29.28 -28.70 4.46
C THR A 159 -29.04 -29.24 5.88
N GLU A 160 -29.11 -30.56 6.13
CA GLU A 160 -29.12 -31.08 7.51
C GLU A 160 -28.30 -32.39 7.73
N LEU A 161 -27.36 -32.33 8.69
CA LEU A 161 -26.84 -33.37 9.62
C LEU A 161 -25.58 -34.21 9.27
N ILE A 162 -24.40 -33.82 9.79
CA ILE A 162 -23.35 -34.80 10.19
C ILE A 162 -23.89 -35.48 11.44
N SER A 163 -23.94 -36.81 11.39
CA SER A 163 -24.18 -37.63 12.57
C SER A 163 -22.82 -37.95 13.18
N ILE A 164 -22.51 -37.41 14.35
CA ILE A 164 -21.41 -37.95 15.15
C ILE A 164 -22.02 -39.08 15.96
N TYR A 165 -21.31 -40.19 16.05
CA TYR A 165 -21.78 -41.31 16.83
C TYR A 165 -20.98 -41.41 18.13
N LYS A 166 -21.65 -41.22 19.27
CA LYS A 166 -21.03 -41.42 20.59
C LYS A 166 -20.96 -42.91 20.88
N THR A 167 -19.75 -43.46 20.92
CA THR A 167 -19.51 -44.88 21.11
C THR A 167 -19.53 -45.28 22.59
N SER A 168 -20.38 -46.23 22.95
CA SER A 168 -20.39 -46.94 24.23
C SER A 168 -20.34 -48.44 23.97
N THR A 169 -19.45 -49.16 24.66
CA THR A 169 -19.27 -50.60 24.50
C THR A 169 -20.54 -51.33 24.96
N TYR A 170 -21.15 -52.10 24.06
CA TYR A 170 -22.41 -52.81 24.32
C TYR A 170 -22.17 -54.27 24.69
N VAL A 171 -21.38 -55.00 23.89
CA VAL A 171 -21.03 -56.41 24.14
C VAL A 171 -19.58 -56.65 23.75
N THR A 172 -18.88 -57.48 24.51
CA THR A 172 -17.52 -57.95 24.19
C THR A 172 -17.53 -59.47 24.10
N TYR A 173 -16.97 -60.00 23.02
CA TYR A 173 -16.73 -61.43 22.83
C TYR A 173 -15.23 -61.72 23.01
N GLU A 174 -14.92 -62.76 23.76
CA GLU A 174 -13.57 -63.32 23.79
C GLU A 174 -13.30 -64.12 22.52
N SER A 175 -12.05 -64.20 22.07
CA SER A 175 -11.66 -65.07 20.95
C SER A 175 -12.08 -66.54 21.13
N SER A 176 -12.20 -67.02 22.37
CA SER A 176 -12.72 -68.35 22.71
C SER A 176 -14.21 -68.54 22.42
N GLN A 177 -14.95 -67.46 22.18
CA GLN A 177 -16.36 -67.45 21.84
C GLN A 177 -16.59 -67.42 20.32
N PHE A 178 -15.60 -67.78 19.52
CA PHE A 178 -15.73 -67.97 18.08
C PHE A 178 -15.31 -69.38 17.66
N ILE A 179 -16.04 -69.94 16.70
CA ILE A 179 -15.77 -71.25 16.09
C ILE A 179 -15.51 -71.08 14.60
N LEU A 180 -14.62 -71.92 14.06
CA LEU A 180 -14.30 -71.94 12.64
C LEU A 180 -15.47 -72.53 11.84
N ASP A 181 -15.94 -71.79 10.84
CA ASP A 181 -17.02 -72.16 9.93
C ASP A 181 -16.62 -71.80 8.49
N ASN A 182 -16.18 -72.78 7.69
CA ASN A 182 -15.79 -72.60 6.28
C ASN A 182 -14.92 -71.35 6.00
N ASN A 183 -13.77 -71.27 6.69
CA ASN A 183 -12.78 -70.17 6.61
C ASN A 183 -13.21 -68.83 7.24
N SER A 184 -14.42 -68.77 7.81
CA SER A 184 -14.94 -67.66 8.61
C SER A 184 -14.96 -68.03 10.10
N LEU A 185 -15.08 -67.05 11.00
CA LEU A 185 -15.23 -67.28 12.44
C LEU A 185 -16.62 -66.84 12.88
N ARG A 186 -17.44 -67.77 13.36
CA ARG A 186 -18.79 -67.49 13.85
C ARG A 186 -18.82 -67.46 15.37
N SER A 187 -19.52 -66.48 15.96
CA SER A 187 -19.71 -66.42 17.40
C SER A 187 -20.46 -67.65 17.91
N THR A 188 -20.13 -68.13 19.10
CA THR A 188 -20.84 -69.24 19.77
C THR A 188 -22.01 -68.74 20.61
N VAL A 189 -21.99 -67.46 20.98
CA VAL A 189 -23.07 -66.78 21.70
C VAL A 189 -23.89 -65.95 20.70
N PRO A 190 -25.22 -66.06 20.72
CA PRO A 190 -26.08 -65.28 19.84
C PRO A 190 -25.98 -63.78 20.14
N LEU A 191 -26.21 -62.97 19.11
CA LEU A 191 -26.33 -61.53 19.20
C LEU A 191 -27.61 -61.17 19.97
N THR A 192 -27.45 -60.43 21.05
CA THR A 192 -28.56 -59.85 21.84
C THR A 192 -29.05 -58.51 21.28
N VAL A 193 -28.43 -58.03 20.19
CA VAL A 193 -28.67 -56.73 19.56
C VAL A 193 -28.90 -56.90 18.07
N ASP A 194 -29.84 -56.12 17.54
CA ASP A 194 -29.93 -55.92 16.11
C ASP A 194 -28.74 -55.05 15.63
N LEU A 195 -27.91 -55.61 14.76
CA LEU A 195 -26.78 -54.91 14.16
C LEU A 195 -27.16 -54.11 12.90
N GLU A 196 -28.43 -54.19 12.48
CA GLU A 196 -28.98 -53.50 11.30
C GLU A 196 -30.07 -52.47 11.65
N ASP A 197 -30.15 -52.04 12.92
CA ASP A 197 -31.08 -50.97 13.34
C ASP A 197 -30.69 -49.62 12.72
N GLY A 198 -31.54 -49.09 11.84
CA GLY A 198 -31.27 -47.90 11.02
C GLY A 198 -31.04 -46.59 11.78
N ASN A 199 -31.30 -46.56 13.09
CA ASN A 199 -31.09 -45.38 13.93
C ASN A 199 -29.76 -45.37 14.68
N ALA A 200 -28.99 -46.45 14.63
CA ALA A 200 -27.84 -46.65 15.51
C ALA A 200 -26.66 -47.32 14.81
N LYS A 201 -25.49 -46.69 14.82
CA LYS A 201 -24.30 -47.29 14.22
C LYS A 201 -23.68 -48.28 15.20
N ARG A 202 -23.30 -49.47 14.73
CA ARG A 202 -22.59 -50.47 15.52
C ARG A 202 -21.17 -50.60 14.98
N ILE A 203 -20.18 -50.42 15.84
CA ILE A 203 -18.77 -50.52 15.47
C ILE A 203 -18.23 -51.82 16.06
N ILE A 204 -17.64 -52.67 15.22
CA ILE A 204 -16.98 -53.89 15.67
C ILE A 204 -15.48 -53.61 15.70
N LYS A 205 -14.83 -53.84 16.85
CA LYS A 205 -13.38 -53.72 16.99
C LYS A 205 -12.77 -55.03 17.45
N ILE A 206 -11.52 -55.27 17.04
CA ILE A 206 -10.65 -56.28 17.63
C ILE A 206 -9.54 -55.55 18.39
N GLY A 207 -9.55 -55.65 19.72
CA GLY A 207 -8.79 -54.72 20.56
C GLY A 207 -9.19 -53.27 20.28
N ASP A 208 -8.23 -52.41 19.94
CA ASP A 208 -8.47 -51.01 19.57
C ASP A 208 -8.78 -50.80 18.07
N LYS A 209 -8.67 -51.84 17.24
CA LYS A 209 -8.77 -51.73 15.77
C LYS A 209 -10.21 -51.95 15.29
N LYS A 210 -10.81 -50.94 14.65
CA LYS A 210 -12.11 -51.04 13.94
C LYS A 210 -12.03 -52.00 12.75
N LEU A 211 -12.97 -52.93 12.65
CA LEU A 211 -13.16 -53.82 11.50
C LEU A 211 -13.93 -53.13 10.38
N ALA A 212 -13.57 -53.39 9.13
CA ALA A 212 -14.33 -52.92 7.99
C ALA A 212 -15.66 -53.70 7.88
N LYS A 213 -16.68 -53.11 7.26
CA LYS A 213 -17.97 -53.80 7.05
C LYS A 213 -17.83 -55.06 6.18
N SER A 214 -16.83 -55.13 5.31
CA SER A 214 -16.48 -56.32 4.52
C SER A 214 -15.95 -57.48 5.37
N ASP A 215 -15.49 -57.20 6.59
CA ASP A 215 -14.79 -58.17 7.43
C ASP A 215 -15.77 -58.97 8.31
N TRP A 216 -17.06 -58.66 8.27
CA TRP A 216 -18.07 -59.32 9.08
C TRP A 216 -19.47 -59.28 8.48
N TYR A 217 -20.32 -60.24 8.87
CA TYR A 217 -21.75 -60.23 8.57
C TYR A 217 -22.54 -60.92 9.70
N VAL A 218 -23.86 -60.82 9.65
CA VAL A 218 -24.76 -61.51 10.58
C VAL A 218 -25.43 -62.66 9.86
N THR A 219 -25.36 -63.85 10.44
CA THR A 219 -26.12 -65.01 9.97
C THR A 219 -27.27 -65.30 10.91
N THR A 220 -28.36 -65.84 10.37
CA THR A 220 -29.53 -66.24 11.14
C THR A 220 -29.63 -67.76 11.13
N ILE A 221 -29.67 -68.36 12.30
CA ILE A 221 -29.78 -69.81 12.49
C ILE A 221 -31.08 -70.09 13.22
N ASN A 222 -31.93 -70.93 12.64
CA ASN A 222 -33.11 -71.45 13.30
C ASN A 222 -32.70 -72.66 14.13
N GLU A 223 -32.75 -72.53 15.45
CA GLU A 223 -32.43 -73.58 16.40
C GLU A 223 -33.70 -74.10 17.06
N LYS A 224 -33.71 -75.39 17.41
CA LYS A 224 -34.79 -75.97 18.21
C LYS A 224 -34.40 -75.95 19.67
N VAL A 225 -35.13 -75.19 20.48
CA VAL A 225 -34.92 -75.09 21.93
C VAL A 225 -36.10 -75.72 22.64
N ILE A 226 -35.85 -76.38 23.77
CA ILE A 226 -36.91 -76.97 24.60
C ILE A 226 -37.27 -75.95 25.69
N GLU A 227 -38.44 -75.30 25.54
CA GLU A 227 -39.06 -74.48 26.59
C GLU A 227 -40.27 -75.22 27.16
N ASP A 228 -40.34 -75.35 28.49
CA ASP A 228 -41.43 -76.03 29.21
C ASP A 228 -41.83 -77.41 28.63
N GLY A 229 -40.84 -78.18 28.19
CA GLY A 229 -41.04 -79.54 27.65
C GLY A 229 -41.62 -79.61 26.24
N LYS A 230 -41.67 -78.49 25.50
CA LYS A 230 -42.07 -78.45 24.08
C LYS A 230 -40.93 -77.93 23.19
N GLU A 231 -40.76 -78.53 22.00
CA GLU A 231 -39.84 -78.00 20.99
C GLU A 231 -40.40 -76.69 20.42
N VAL A 232 -39.65 -75.61 20.62
CA VAL A 232 -39.91 -74.28 20.05
C VAL A 232 -38.77 -73.97 19.08
N ASN A 233 -39.10 -73.50 17.87
CA ASN A 233 -38.10 -72.98 16.95
C ASN A 233 -37.75 -71.56 17.38
N VAL A 234 -36.49 -71.35 17.76
CA VAL A 234 -35.94 -70.04 18.12
C VAL A 234 -35.01 -69.61 17.00
N THR A 235 -35.24 -68.41 16.48
CA THR A 235 -34.39 -67.81 15.45
C THR A 235 -33.34 -66.93 16.12
N ASN A 236 -32.09 -67.39 16.13
CA ASN A 236 -30.95 -66.70 16.72
C ASN A 236 -30.05 -66.10 15.64
N ARG A 237 -29.47 -64.93 15.92
CA ARG A 237 -28.50 -64.25 15.03
C ARG A 237 -27.10 -64.41 15.58
N TYR A 238 -26.12 -64.63 14.73
CA TYR A 238 -24.71 -64.79 15.12
C TYR A 238 -23.81 -63.85 14.31
N LEU A 239 -22.78 -63.32 14.97
CA LEU A 239 -21.75 -62.53 14.30
C LEU A 239 -20.78 -63.48 13.61
N VAL A 240 -20.48 -63.21 12.33
CA VAL A 240 -19.48 -63.94 11.56
C VAL A 240 -18.40 -62.99 11.09
N LEU A 241 -17.14 -63.30 11.37
CA LEU A 241 -15.97 -62.64 10.79
C LEU A 241 -15.57 -63.39 9.52
N THR A 242 -15.42 -62.68 8.40
CA THR A 242 -15.31 -63.29 7.06
C THR A 242 -14.00 -64.05 6.81
N ASN A 243 -12.98 -63.85 7.65
CA ASN A 243 -11.70 -64.54 7.58
C ASN A 243 -11.20 -64.94 8.98
N LYS A 244 -10.78 -66.18 9.13
CA LYS A 244 -10.19 -66.73 10.37
C LYS A 244 -8.96 -65.97 10.87
N ASP A 245 -8.20 -65.32 9.98
CA ASP A 245 -6.97 -64.61 10.35
C ASP A 245 -7.24 -63.22 10.94
N LEU A 246 -8.52 -62.78 10.98
CA LEU A 246 -8.90 -61.48 11.55
C LEU A 246 -8.79 -61.43 13.07
N LEU A 247 -8.98 -62.57 13.76
CA LEU A 247 -9.05 -62.65 15.21
C LEU A 247 -8.00 -63.64 15.73
N THR A 248 -7.07 -63.15 16.54
CA THR A 248 -5.99 -63.96 17.13
C THR A 248 -6.35 -64.39 18.55
N GLU A 249 -5.79 -65.51 19.01
CA GLU A 249 -6.02 -66.03 20.36
C GLU A 249 -5.62 -64.99 21.43
N GLY A 250 -6.52 -64.73 22.38
CA GLY A 250 -6.34 -63.72 23.43
C GLY A 250 -6.83 -62.30 23.08
N GLN A 251 -7.33 -62.08 21.86
CA GLN A 251 -7.99 -60.82 21.50
C GLN A 251 -9.49 -60.85 21.82
N THR A 252 -10.06 -59.67 22.05
CA THR A 252 -11.49 -59.47 22.24
C THR A 252 -12.11 -58.78 21.02
N VAL A 253 -13.32 -59.18 20.67
CA VAL A 253 -14.17 -58.51 19.69
C VAL A 253 -15.18 -57.67 20.45
N SER A 254 -15.07 -56.34 20.42
CA SER A 254 -16.06 -55.46 21.03
C SER A 254 -17.06 -54.96 19.99
N ILE A 255 -18.34 -54.96 20.36
CA ILE A 255 -19.42 -54.30 19.63
C ILE A 255 -19.78 -53.04 20.42
N GLU A 256 -19.51 -51.89 19.83
CA GLU A 256 -19.85 -50.59 20.40
C GLU A 256 -21.14 -50.06 19.76
N TYR A 257 -22.07 -49.59 20.58
CA TYR A 257 -23.21 -48.79 20.14
C TYR A 257 -22.69 -47.37 19.94
N ALA A 258 -22.94 -46.81 18.78
CA ALA A 258 -22.64 -45.45 18.47
C ALA A 258 -23.99 -44.70 18.33
N GLU A 259 -24.35 -43.93 19.36
CA GLU A 259 -25.59 -43.14 19.42
C GLU A 259 -25.46 -41.90 18.55
N ARG A 260 -26.44 -41.71 17.65
CA ARG A 260 -26.48 -40.58 16.72
C ARG A 260 -26.69 -39.30 17.54
N GLU A 261 -25.60 -38.59 17.79
CA GLU A 261 -25.64 -37.22 18.27
C GLU A 261 -25.56 -36.29 17.06
N THR A 262 -26.56 -35.43 16.95
CA THR A 262 -26.73 -34.59 15.76
C THR A 262 -25.80 -33.39 15.84
N VAL A 263 -24.76 -33.36 15.01
CA VAL A 263 -23.70 -32.35 15.09
C VAL A 263 -23.42 -31.77 13.71
N GLY A 264 -24.10 -30.69 13.32
CA GLY A 264 -23.66 -29.88 12.16
C GLY A 264 -24.05 -30.44 10.78
N LYS A 265 -23.39 -29.98 9.70
CA LYS A 265 -23.82 -30.14 8.29
C LYS A 265 -23.08 -31.28 7.57
N ALA A 266 -23.77 -32.32 7.08
CA ALA A 266 -23.18 -33.37 6.24
C ALA A 266 -22.86 -32.79 4.86
N PRO A 267 -21.58 -32.69 4.46
CA PRO A 267 -21.21 -31.98 3.24
C PRO A 267 -21.38 -32.80 1.96
N TYR A 268 -21.87 -34.04 2.08
CA TYR A 268 -21.92 -34.99 0.98
C TYR A 268 -23.03 -36.01 1.20
N PHE A 269 -23.96 -36.07 0.26
CA PHE A 269 -24.77 -37.26 -0.01
C PHE A 269 -24.67 -37.53 -1.51
N PRO A 270 -24.29 -38.75 -1.94
CA PRO A 270 -24.24 -39.07 -3.36
C PRO A 270 -25.64 -38.99 -3.95
N TYR A 271 -25.86 -38.15 -4.96
CA TYR A 271 -27.12 -38.06 -5.67
C TYR A 271 -26.84 -38.01 -7.17
N SER A 272 -27.53 -38.85 -7.95
CA SER A 272 -27.35 -38.96 -9.40
C SER A 272 -28.69 -39.03 -10.12
N LYS A 273 -28.79 -38.39 -11.29
CA LYS A 273 -29.90 -38.57 -12.24
C LYS A 273 -29.96 -40.02 -12.76
N ASP A 274 -28.82 -40.69 -12.85
CA ASP A 274 -28.70 -42.13 -13.15
C ASP A 274 -28.69 -42.92 -11.83
N THR A 275 -29.74 -43.69 -11.57
CA THR A 275 -29.91 -44.45 -10.33
C THR A 275 -28.84 -45.51 -10.07
N ASN A 276 -28.03 -45.84 -11.08
CA ASN A 276 -26.97 -46.84 -10.98
C ASN A 276 -25.58 -46.24 -10.74
N LYS A 277 -25.46 -44.91 -10.72
CA LYS A 277 -24.18 -44.21 -10.56
C LYS A 277 -24.23 -43.27 -9.36
N ALA A 278 -23.08 -43.06 -8.73
CA ALA A 278 -22.94 -42.05 -7.68
C ALA A 278 -22.48 -40.72 -8.31
N ALA A 279 -23.04 -39.62 -7.84
CA ALA A 279 -22.66 -38.29 -8.29
C ALA A 279 -22.77 -37.28 -7.14
N ILE A 280 -22.16 -36.11 -7.32
CA ILE A 280 -22.26 -34.99 -6.40
C ILE A 280 -22.81 -33.76 -7.11
N ARG A 281 -23.49 -32.94 -6.33
CA ARG A 281 -23.92 -31.60 -6.72
C ARG A 281 -23.21 -30.59 -5.83
N LEU A 282 -22.90 -29.45 -6.43
CA LEU A 282 -22.25 -28.35 -5.74
C LEU A 282 -23.26 -27.57 -4.91
N ASN A 283 -22.81 -27.05 -3.77
CA ASN A 283 -23.64 -26.26 -2.87
C ASN A 283 -22.92 -24.97 -2.50
N ASN A 284 -23.50 -23.82 -2.89
CA ASN A 284 -22.94 -22.50 -2.63
C ASN A 284 -21.44 -22.44 -2.98
N ALA A 285 -21.06 -23.02 -4.13
CA ALA A 285 -19.69 -22.98 -4.62
C ALA A 285 -19.28 -21.53 -4.90
N SER A 286 -18.01 -21.17 -4.68
CA SER A 286 -17.57 -19.77 -4.76
C SER A 286 -16.30 -19.51 -5.56
N GLY A 287 -15.57 -20.57 -5.93
CA GLY A 287 -14.34 -20.46 -6.69
C GLY A 287 -14.18 -21.58 -7.71
N ILE A 288 -13.61 -21.26 -8.86
CA ILE A 288 -13.31 -22.22 -9.93
C ILE A 288 -11.94 -21.92 -10.53
N THR A 289 -11.20 -22.97 -10.88
CA THR A 289 -10.00 -22.83 -11.71
C THR A 289 -9.84 -24.04 -12.61
N VAL A 290 -9.22 -23.86 -13.77
CA VAL A 290 -8.96 -24.95 -14.71
C VAL A 290 -7.48 -24.97 -15.03
N ALA A 291 -6.87 -26.14 -14.87
CA ALA A 291 -5.48 -26.39 -15.19
C ALA A 291 -5.39 -27.62 -16.08
N LYS A 292 -4.19 -27.90 -16.61
CA LYS A 292 -3.93 -29.09 -17.43
C LYS A 292 -4.29 -30.40 -16.71
N SER A 293 -4.22 -30.42 -15.38
CA SER A 293 -4.54 -31.58 -14.54
C SER A 293 -6.05 -31.81 -14.33
N GLY A 294 -6.90 -30.84 -14.68
CA GLY A 294 -8.35 -30.89 -14.51
C GLY A 294 -8.96 -29.57 -14.05
N MET A 295 -10.28 -29.58 -13.87
CA MET A 295 -11.05 -28.46 -13.33
C MET A 295 -11.19 -28.60 -11.82
N TYR A 296 -10.99 -27.53 -11.07
CA TYR A 296 -11.04 -27.49 -9.62
C TYR A 296 -12.12 -26.52 -9.16
N ILE A 297 -12.96 -26.94 -8.21
CA ILE A 297 -14.10 -26.14 -7.76
C ILE A 297 -14.13 -26.10 -6.24
N ALA A 298 -14.22 -24.89 -5.68
CA ALA A 298 -14.42 -24.65 -4.26
C ALA A 298 -15.90 -24.84 -3.94
N ASP A 299 -16.25 -26.05 -3.50
CA ASP A 299 -17.59 -26.43 -3.07
C ASP A 299 -17.81 -25.96 -1.62
N SER A 300 -17.87 -24.64 -1.46
CA SER A 300 -17.75 -23.94 -0.18
C SER A 300 -18.82 -24.29 0.84
N GLY A 301 -20.06 -24.48 0.38
CA GLY A 301 -21.16 -24.92 1.23
C GLY A 301 -20.96 -26.33 1.79
N ASN A 302 -20.11 -27.13 1.12
CA ASN A 302 -19.72 -28.48 1.51
C ASN A 302 -18.29 -28.56 2.06
N SER A 303 -17.65 -27.42 2.39
CA SER A 303 -16.34 -27.41 3.06
C SER A 303 -15.27 -28.28 2.41
N ARG A 304 -15.19 -28.25 1.07
CA ARG A 304 -14.23 -29.06 0.30
C ARG A 304 -13.88 -28.40 -1.04
N ILE A 305 -12.81 -28.88 -1.65
CA ILE A 305 -12.50 -28.61 -3.06
C ILE A 305 -12.61 -29.92 -3.82
N ILE A 306 -13.18 -29.89 -5.03
CA ILE A 306 -13.26 -31.07 -5.89
C ILE A 306 -12.39 -30.88 -7.12
N LYS A 307 -11.76 -31.96 -7.60
CA LYS A 307 -11.04 -32.02 -8.87
C LYS A 307 -11.80 -32.90 -9.86
N VAL A 308 -12.17 -32.33 -10.99
CA VAL A 308 -13.04 -32.91 -12.00
C VAL A 308 -12.29 -33.08 -13.32
N ASN A 309 -12.47 -34.23 -13.96
CA ASN A 309 -11.96 -34.54 -15.30
C ASN A 309 -13.07 -35.19 -16.14
N LYS A 310 -12.96 -35.13 -17.47
CA LYS A 310 -13.82 -35.92 -18.37
C LYS A 310 -13.30 -37.36 -18.43
N VAL A 311 -14.09 -38.32 -17.93
CA VAL A 311 -13.87 -39.77 -18.07
C VAL A 311 -15.00 -40.30 -18.94
N ASP A 312 -14.68 -40.94 -20.07
CA ASP A 312 -15.66 -41.38 -21.06
C ASP A 312 -16.64 -40.28 -21.50
N ASN A 313 -16.11 -39.07 -21.69
CA ASN A 313 -16.85 -37.85 -22.02
C ASN A 313 -17.87 -37.37 -20.97
N VAL A 314 -17.77 -37.88 -19.73
CA VAL A 314 -18.61 -37.46 -18.59
C VAL A 314 -17.76 -36.81 -17.50
N TRP A 315 -18.21 -35.67 -16.98
CA TRP A 315 -17.55 -34.98 -15.89
C TRP A 315 -17.59 -35.82 -14.61
N THR A 316 -16.40 -36.27 -14.20
CA THR A 316 -16.20 -37.17 -13.06
C THR A 316 -15.21 -36.55 -12.08
N VAL A 317 -15.57 -36.54 -10.80
CA VAL A 317 -14.68 -36.16 -9.71
C VAL A 317 -13.64 -37.25 -9.50
N THR A 318 -12.40 -36.87 -9.69
CA THR A 318 -11.22 -37.74 -9.62
C THR A 318 -10.45 -37.57 -8.33
N ASN A 319 -10.59 -36.44 -7.64
CA ASN A 319 -10.00 -36.22 -6.32
C ASN A 319 -10.80 -35.20 -5.51
N VAL A 320 -10.67 -35.22 -4.19
CA VAL A 320 -11.29 -34.28 -3.24
C VAL A 320 -10.25 -33.78 -2.23
N TYR A 321 -10.30 -32.48 -1.91
CA TYR A 321 -9.47 -31.85 -0.91
C TYR A 321 -10.38 -31.46 0.26
N LEU A 322 -10.17 -32.13 1.39
CA LEU A 322 -11.02 -32.02 2.57
C LEU A 322 -10.47 -30.96 3.53
N SER A 323 -11.04 -30.83 4.73
CA SER A 323 -10.54 -29.88 5.72
C SER A 323 -9.04 -30.11 5.97
N PRO A 324 -8.20 -29.06 5.91
CA PRO A 324 -6.78 -29.20 6.20
C PRO A 324 -6.54 -29.73 7.61
N ASP A 325 -5.59 -30.64 7.77
CA ASP A 325 -5.19 -31.20 9.09
C ASP A 325 -4.32 -30.19 9.86
N ASP A 326 -4.98 -29.19 10.45
CA ASP A 326 -4.37 -28.12 11.23
C ASP A 326 -5.34 -27.65 12.33
N ASN A 327 -4.82 -27.13 13.44
CA ASN A 327 -5.62 -26.72 14.59
C ASN A 327 -6.52 -25.50 14.31
N VAL A 328 -6.23 -24.74 13.25
CA VAL A 328 -7.09 -23.67 12.75
C VAL A 328 -8.44 -24.23 12.31
N PHE A 329 -8.48 -25.44 11.75
CA PHE A 329 -9.68 -26.01 11.16
C PHE A 329 -10.40 -26.99 12.07
N TYR A 330 -11.72 -26.91 12.04
CA TYR A 330 -12.57 -27.94 12.64
C TYR A 330 -12.38 -29.29 11.92
N GLN A 331 -12.03 -30.31 12.68
CA GLN A 331 -11.93 -31.70 12.21
C GLN A 331 -13.20 -32.48 12.57
N VAL A 332 -13.81 -33.11 11.57
CA VAL A 332 -15.02 -33.96 11.77
C VAL A 332 -14.71 -35.14 12.71
N SER A 333 -13.49 -35.64 12.68
CA SER A 333 -12.99 -36.72 13.54
C SER A 333 -12.84 -36.34 15.02
N SER A 334 -12.90 -35.04 15.37
CA SER A 334 -12.69 -34.57 16.75
C SER A 334 -13.81 -34.94 17.73
N GLY A 335 -15.00 -35.29 17.23
CA GLY A 335 -16.17 -35.58 18.07
C GLY A 335 -16.78 -34.35 18.77
N ILE A 336 -16.22 -33.15 18.55
CA ILE A 336 -16.67 -31.89 19.16
C ILE A 336 -17.76 -31.27 18.29
N THR A 337 -18.79 -30.66 18.89
CA THR A 337 -19.81 -29.92 18.13
C THR A 337 -19.23 -28.65 17.52
N ILE A 338 -19.52 -28.37 16.24
CA ILE A 338 -19.12 -27.10 15.59
C ILE A 338 -19.57 -25.87 16.40
N LYS A 339 -20.75 -25.95 17.04
CA LYS A 339 -21.30 -24.87 17.89
C LYS A 339 -20.50 -24.62 19.18
N ASP A 340 -19.74 -25.62 19.64
CA ASP A 340 -18.98 -25.55 20.89
C ASP A 340 -17.52 -25.16 20.64
N SER A 341 -17.09 -25.09 19.37
CA SER A 341 -15.74 -24.66 19.01
C SER A 341 -15.65 -23.13 18.89
N ASN A 342 -15.06 -22.50 19.90
CA ASN A 342 -14.71 -21.07 19.85
C ASN A 342 -13.30 -20.83 19.30
N THR A 343 -12.55 -21.89 18.97
CA THR A 343 -11.11 -21.81 18.65
C THR A 343 -10.76 -22.26 17.24
N SER A 344 -11.66 -22.97 16.54
CA SER A 344 -11.41 -23.47 15.17
C SER A 344 -12.48 -22.98 14.20
N THR A 345 -12.09 -22.77 12.94
CA THR A 345 -12.98 -22.33 11.87
C THR A 345 -13.38 -23.50 10.98
N LEU A 346 -14.60 -23.48 10.45
CA LEU A 346 -15.02 -24.45 9.45
C LEU A 346 -14.29 -24.14 8.13
N PHE A 347 -13.64 -25.14 7.54
CA PHE A 347 -12.99 -24.97 6.24
C PHE A 347 -14.04 -24.52 5.20
N ASN A 348 -13.81 -23.35 4.61
CA ASN A 348 -14.74 -22.72 3.70
C ASN A 348 -13.95 -22.11 2.53
N PRO A 349 -13.57 -22.92 1.54
CA PRO A 349 -12.73 -22.49 0.42
C PRO A 349 -13.47 -21.44 -0.42
N GLN A 350 -12.77 -20.40 -0.89
CA GLN A 350 -13.35 -19.25 -1.60
C GLN A 350 -12.80 -19.10 -3.02
N LYS A 351 -11.49 -19.14 -3.18
CA LYS A 351 -10.80 -18.99 -4.48
C LYS A 351 -9.67 -19.99 -4.58
N ILE A 352 -9.40 -20.49 -5.79
CA ILE A 352 -8.44 -21.56 -6.03
C ILE A 352 -7.49 -21.16 -7.16
N ALA A 353 -6.20 -21.47 -7.00
CA ALA A 353 -5.23 -21.49 -8.08
C ALA A 353 -4.46 -22.81 -8.05
N VAL A 354 -4.04 -23.30 -9.22
CA VAL A 354 -3.32 -24.57 -9.35
C VAL A 354 -2.06 -24.37 -10.17
N ASP A 355 -0.92 -24.85 -9.67
CA ASP A 355 0.33 -24.77 -10.41
C ASP A 355 0.51 -25.89 -11.45
N LYS A 356 1.58 -25.77 -12.24
CA LYS A 356 1.94 -26.77 -13.26
C LYS A 356 2.26 -28.16 -12.69
N THR A 357 2.57 -28.25 -11.39
CA THR A 357 2.86 -29.51 -10.69
C THR A 357 1.60 -30.16 -10.10
N GLY A 358 0.47 -29.45 -10.12
CA GLY A 358 -0.81 -29.90 -9.59
C GLY A 358 -1.02 -29.57 -8.11
N LYS A 359 -0.16 -28.73 -7.50
CA LYS A 359 -0.41 -28.20 -6.15
C LYS A 359 -1.57 -27.22 -6.20
N VAL A 360 -2.40 -27.26 -5.16
CA VAL A 360 -3.62 -26.47 -5.07
C VAL A 360 -3.45 -25.40 -3.98
N PHE A 361 -3.66 -24.15 -4.35
CA PHE A 361 -3.63 -23.01 -3.46
C PHE A 361 -5.05 -22.49 -3.26
N CYS A 362 -5.47 -22.29 -2.01
CA CYS A 362 -6.83 -21.93 -1.68
C CYS A 362 -6.88 -20.77 -0.68
N ILE A 363 -7.67 -19.75 -1.01
CA ILE A 363 -8.13 -18.76 -0.03
C ILE A 363 -9.35 -19.36 0.67
N ALA A 364 -9.36 -19.36 2.01
CA ALA A 364 -10.50 -19.81 2.80
C ALA A 364 -11.05 -18.67 3.66
N LYS A 365 -12.37 -18.66 3.88
CA LYS A 365 -13.04 -17.61 4.66
C LYS A 365 -12.68 -17.71 6.15
N ASN A 366 -12.47 -16.57 6.81
CA ASN A 366 -12.09 -16.47 8.23
C ASN A 366 -10.78 -17.20 8.57
N VAL A 367 -9.85 -17.32 7.62
CA VAL A 367 -8.51 -17.88 7.82
C VAL A 367 -7.49 -16.76 7.71
N TYR A 368 -6.77 -16.48 8.79
CA TYR A 368 -5.86 -15.34 8.92
C TYR A 368 -4.38 -15.74 8.83
N GLU A 369 -4.11 -17.04 8.81
CA GLU A 369 -2.79 -17.65 8.74
C GLU A 369 -2.17 -17.55 7.34
N GLY A 370 -3.00 -17.40 6.30
CA GLY A 370 -2.58 -17.20 4.92
C GLY A 370 -3.41 -18.00 3.91
N ILE A 371 -2.82 -18.22 2.74
CA ILE A 371 -3.36 -19.08 1.68
C ILE A 371 -3.00 -20.53 2.01
N VAL A 372 -3.99 -21.42 1.94
CA VAL A 372 -3.83 -22.87 2.20
C VAL A 372 -3.16 -23.53 0.98
N GLU A 373 -2.02 -24.20 1.18
CA GLU A 373 -1.35 -25.02 0.16
C GLU A 373 -1.67 -26.50 0.39
N PHE A 374 -2.23 -27.16 -0.62
CA PHE A 374 -2.35 -28.61 -0.71
C PHE A 374 -1.38 -29.16 -1.75
N ASP A 375 -0.90 -30.38 -1.53
CA ASP A 375 -0.16 -31.13 -2.54
C ASP A 375 -1.07 -31.64 -3.66
N SER A 376 -0.48 -32.31 -4.65
CA SER A 376 -1.24 -32.89 -5.76
C SER A 376 -2.15 -34.07 -5.36
N ALA A 377 -1.87 -34.71 -4.21
CA ALA A 377 -2.62 -35.86 -3.71
C ALA A 377 -3.86 -35.44 -2.89
N GLY A 378 -3.87 -34.22 -2.33
CA GLY A 378 -4.98 -33.70 -1.53
C GLY A 378 -4.61 -33.41 -0.08
N SER A 379 -3.38 -33.66 0.34
CA SER A 379 -2.93 -33.43 1.71
C SER A 379 -2.53 -31.97 1.92
N PHE A 380 -2.91 -31.42 3.08
CA PHE A 380 -2.48 -30.09 3.50
C PHE A 380 -0.96 -30.06 3.69
N ASN A 381 -0.31 -29.02 3.19
CA ASN A 381 1.12 -28.82 3.33
C ASN A 381 1.43 -27.70 4.35
N ARG A 382 0.93 -26.48 4.10
CA ARG A 382 1.21 -25.29 4.93
C ARG A 382 0.34 -24.10 4.54
N PHE A 383 0.43 -23.02 5.33
CA PHE A 383 -0.03 -21.69 4.94
C PHE A 383 1.09 -20.87 4.28
N ILE A 384 0.75 -20.07 3.27
CA ILE A 384 1.69 -19.16 2.58
C ILE A 384 1.12 -17.74 2.45
N GLY A 385 1.99 -16.77 2.18
CA GLY A 385 1.55 -15.42 1.79
C GLY A 385 1.00 -14.54 2.90
N LYS A 386 0.92 -15.01 4.16
CA LYS A 386 0.32 -14.34 5.33
C LYS A 386 0.33 -12.80 5.30
N ASN A 387 -0.83 -12.20 5.56
CA ASN A 387 -0.94 -10.74 5.73
C ASN A 387 -0.44 -10.30 7.11
N GLU A 388 0.24 -9.16 7.13
CA GLU A 388 0.80 -8.56 8.34
C GLU A 388 -0.18 -7.50 8.86
N VAL A 389 -0.33 -7.41 10.18
CA VAL A 389 -1.13 -6.38 10.83
C VAL A 389 -0.25 -5.15 11.03
N VAL A 390 -0.71 -3.99 10.57
CA VAL A 390 0.02 -2.73 10.80
C VAL A 390 -0.21 -2.29 12.24
N ALA A 391 0.84 -2.36 13.07
CA ALA A 391 0.74 -2.01 14.48
C ALA A 391 0.34 -0.54 14.66
N ASN A 392 -0.80 -0.27 15.28
CA ASN A 392 -1.21 1.08 15.69
C ASN A 392 -0.54 1.44 17.04
N PRO A 393 0.45 2.35 17.07
CA PRO A 393 1.21 2.64 18.30
C PRO A 393 0.34 3.25 19.41
N LEU A 394 -0.69 4.00 19.04
CA LEU A 394 -1.61 4.62 19.98
C LEU A 394 -2.54 3.56 20.61
N LYS A 395 -3.09 2.64 19.80
CA LYS A 395 -3.86 1.48 20.29
C LYS A 395 -3.01 0.64 21.26
N LYS A 396 -1.75 0.36 20.89
CA LYS A 396 -0.80 -0.40 21.73
C LYS A 396 -0.44 0.30 23.04
N PHE A 397 -0.33 1.63 23.02
CA PHE A 397 -0.15 2.43 24.23
C PHE A 397 -1.36 2.32 25.15
N TRP A 398 -2.58 2.47 24.63
CA TRP A 398 -3.82 2.35 25.40
C TRP A 398 -4.02 0.95 25.99
N THR A 399 -3.72 -0.12 25.25
CA THR A 399 -3.79 -1.49 25.76
C THR A 399 -2.85 -1.75 26.95
N LYS A 400 -1.81 -0.93 27.14
CA LYS A 400 -0.92 -1.02 28.31
C LYS A 400 -1.50 -0.35 29.56
N ILE A 401 -2.47 0.55 29.39
CA ILE A 401 -3.10 1.32 30.47
C ILE A 401 -4.46 0.74 30.86
N PHE A 402 -5.17 0.09 29.93
CA PHE A 402 -6.52 -0.43 30.14
C PHE A 402 -6.57 -1.71 30.99
N SER A 403 -7.72 -1.95 31.65
CA SER A 403 -7.98 -3.21 32.37
C SER A 403 -8.15 -4.38 31.39
N GLU A 404 -8.02 -5.62 31.88
CA GLU A 404 -8.23 -6.81 31.05
C GLU A 404 -9.64 -6.87 30.43
N GLU A 405 -10.68 -6.41 31.13
CA GLU A 405 -12.05 -6.34 30.57
C GLU A 405 -12.20 -5.23 29.51
N GLN A 406 -11.46 -4.13 29.66
CA GLN A 406 -11.42 -3.07 28.65
C GLN A 406 -10.63 -3.50 27.41
N VAL A 407 -9.60 -4.34 27.58
CA VAL A 407 -8.84 -4.91 26.46
C VAL A 407 -9.65 -5.98 25.72
N SER A 408 -10.41 -6.82 26.42
CA SER A 408 -11.25 -7.84 25.78
C SER A 408 -12.43 -7.27 25.00
N SER A 409 -12.83 -6.02 25.28
CA SER A 409 -13.83 -5.28 24.50
C SER A 409 -13.24 -4.48 23.32
N ILE A 410 -11.92 -4.38 23.19
CA ILE A 410 -11.27 -3.85 21.99
C ILE A 410 -11.33 -4.91 20.88
N ALA A 411 -11.73 -4.50 19.68
CA ALA A 411 -11.73 -5.37 18.51
C ALA A 411 -10.32 -5.98 18.30
N LEU A 412 -10.27 -7.32 18.23
CA LEU A 412 -9.06 -8.07 17.96
C LEU A 412 -8.45 -7.59 16.64
N ASP A 413 -7.14 -7.34 16.67
CA ASP A 413 -6.39 -6.85 15.52
C ASP A 413 -6.08 -8.02 14.57
N LEU A 414 -7.03 -8.30 13.68
CA LEU A 414 -6.96 -9.43 12.75
C LEU A 414 -6.29 -9.00 11.45
N PRO A 415 -5.38 -9.82 10.90
CA PRO A 415 -4.81 -9.55 9.58
C PRO A 415 -5.90 -9.36 8.51
N PRO A 416 -5.64 -8.54 7.48
CA PRO A 416 -6.54 -8.46 6.34
C PRO A 416 -6.73 -9.83 5.67
N GLU A 417 -7.96 -10.17 5.31
CA GLU A 417 -8.26 -11.41 4.57
C GLU A 417 -7.93 -11.28 3.09
N PHE A 418 -7.45 -12.37 2.47
CA PHE A 418 -7.35 -12.46 1.02
C PHE A 418 -8.73 -12.49 0.37
N THR A 419 -8.85 -11.87 -0.80
CA THR A 419 -10.10 -11.75 -1.56
C THR A 419 -10.06 -12.51 -2.88
N ASN A 420 -8.92 -12.54 -3.57
CA ASN A 420 -8.76 -13.26 -4.83
C ASN A 420 -7.33 -13.77 -5.02
N LEU A 421 -7.18 -14.79 -5.86
CA LEU A 421 -5.95 -15.51 -6.15
C LEU A 421 -5.91 -15.90 -7.63
N THR A 422 -4.79 -15.67 -8.29
CA THR A 422 -4.51 -16.18 -9.64
C THR A 422 -3.05 -16.63 -9.72
N ILE A 423 -2.71 -17.37 -10.76
CA ILE A 423 -1.33 -17.82 -11.01
C ILE A 423 -0.94 -17.47 -12.44
N ASP A 424 0.29 -17.00 -12.61
CA ASP A 424 0.84 -16.71 -13.94
C ASP A 424 1.43 -17.97 -14.61
N SER A 425 1.85 -17.81 -15.86
CA SER A 425 2.51 -18.88 -16.61
C SER A 425 3.89 -19.27 -16.05
N SER A 426 4.51 -18.42 -15.23
CA SER A 426 5.81 -18.67 -14.59
C SER A 426 5.69 -19.39 -13.24
N GLY A 427 4.47 -19.51 -12.69
CA GLY A 427 4.19 -20.15 -11.40
C GLY A 427 4.19 -19.19 -10.21
N PHE A 428 4.19 -17.87 -10.42
CA PHE A 428 3.98 -16.88 -9.37
C PHE A 428 2.50 -16.73 -9.07
N LEU A 429 2.16 -16.76 -7.78
CA LEU A 429 0.79 -16.55 -7.30
C LEU A 429 0.55 -15.06 -7.08
N TYR A 430 -0.51 -14.52 -7.64
CA TYR A 430 -0.94 -13.15 -7.43
C TYR A 430 -2.18 -13.16 -6.56
N ALA A 431 -2.14 -12.45 -5.44
CA ALA A 431 -3.24 -12.42 -4.48
C ALA A 431 -3.63 -10.98 -4.12
N THR A 432 -4.93 -10.74 -3.98
CA THR A 432 -5.50 -9.49 -3.47
C THR A 432 -6.03 -9.68 -2.05
N SER A 433 -6.03 -8.65 -1.22
CA SER A 433 -6.62 -8.66 0.11
C SER A 433 -7.54 -7.47 0.36
N LYS A 434 -8.35 -7.57 1.42
CA LYS A 434 -9.09 -6.42 1.95
C LYS A 434 -8.11 -5.34 2.44
N PRO A 435 -8.54 -4.07 2.49
CA PRO A 435 -7.76 -3.03 3.17
C PRO A 435 -7.72 -3.32 4.67
N ASP A 436 -6.57 -3.06 5.29
CA ASP A 436 -6.44 -3.04 6.75
C ASP A 436 -7.23 -1.85 7.30
N LYS A 437 -8.18 -2.13 8.21
CA LYS A 437 -9.07 -1.12 8.79
C LYS A 437 -8.35 -0.22 9.80
N ASP A 438 -7.35 -0.76 10.48
CA ASP A 438 -6.63 -0.09 11.55
C ASP A 438 -5.33 0.57 11.05
N ALA A 439 -4.89 0.21 9.84
CA ALA A 439 -3.74 0.84 9.21
C ALA A 439 -4.05 2.28 8.76
N THR A 440 -3.12 3.18 9.05
CA THR A 440 -3.16 4.58 8.56
C THR A 440 -2.91 4.69 7.05
N LYS A 441 -2.41 3.61 6.43
CA LYS A 441 -2.24 3.43 4.99
C LYS A 441 -2.54 1.97 4.67
N ALA A 442 -3.33 1.70 3.63
CA ALA A 442 -3.46 0.35 3.11
C ALA A 442 -2.11 -0.03 2.47
N GLU A 443 -1.36 -0.95 3.08
CA GLU A 443 -0.07 -1.38 2.55
C GLU A 443 -0.14 -2.86 2.14
N LYS A 444 0.25 -3.14 0.89
CA LYS A 444 0.44 -4.50 0.34
C LYS A 444 -0.86 -5.30 0.15
N MET A 445 -1.92 -4.64 -0.33
CA MET A 445 -3.18 -5.31 -0.69
C MET A 445 -3.01 -6.28 -1.85
N VAL A 446 -2.04 -6.02 -2.75
CA VAL A 446 -1.64 -6.98 -3.79
C VAL A 446 -0.28 -7.58 -3.44
N LYS A 447 -0.14 -8.89 -3.61
CA LYS A 447 1.10 -9.64 -3.41
C LYS A 447 1.39 -10.54 -4.60
N MET A 448 2.67 -10.67 -4.94
CA MET A 448 3.18 -11.68 -5.87
C MET A 448 3.98 -12.68 -5.05
N ILE A 449 3.48 -13.89 -4.87
CA ILE A 449 4.00 -14.89 -3.96
C ILE A 449 4.75 -15.95 -4.76
N ASN A 450 6.02 -16.19 -4.39
CA ASN A 450 6.82 -17.24 -4.99
C ASN A 450 6.55 -18.62 -4.36
N THR A 451 7.19 -19.66 -4.88
CA THR A 451 7.08 -21.05 -4.37
C THR A 451 7.55 -21.24 -2.92
N SER A 452 8.30 -20.29 -2.36
CA SER A 452 8.69 -20.28 -0.94
C SER A 452 7.63 -19.65 -0.04
N GLY A 453 6.52 -19.16 -0.60
CA GLY A 453 5.44 -18.51 0.12
C GLY A 453 5.70 -17.04 0.51
N LYS A 454 6.73 -16.41 -0.07
CA LYS A 454 7.13 -15.02 0.21
C LYS A 454 6.61 -14.07 -0.86
N ASP A 455 6.18 -12.88 -0.44
CA ASP A 455 5.87 -11.77 -1.34
C ASP A 455 7.16 -11.21 -1.96
N VAL A 456 7.21 -11.22 -3.28
CA VAL A 456 8.29 -10.75 -4.15
C VAL A 456 7.86 -9.61 -5.07
N LEU A 457 6.64 -9.06 -4.88
CA LEU A 457 6.17 -7.92 -5.67
C LEU A 457 7.03 -6.69 -5.39
N LYS A 458 7.71 -6.22 -6.45
CA LYS A 458 8.35 -4.91 -6.46
C LYS A 458 7.25 -3.84 -6.44
N ARG A 459 7.48 -2.77 -5.69
CA ARG A 459 6.54 -1.65 -5.53
C ARG A 459 7.28 -0.35 -5.80
N ASN A 460 7.83 -0.27 -7.01
CA ASN A 460 8.71 0.84 -7.42
C ASN A 460 7.92 2.04 -7.97
N GLY A 461 6.62 1.88 -8.22
CA GLY A 461 5.73 2.94 -8.70
C GLY A 461 5.45 4.04 -7.68
N TYR A 462 4.98 5.19 -8.16
CA TYR A 462 4.55 6.32 -7.31
C TYR A 462 3.40 5.96 -6.37
N VAL A 463 2.56 5.03 -6.83
CA VAL A 463 1.42 4.50 -6.13
C VAL A 463 1.61 3.00 -5.98
N THR A 464 1.40 2.50 -4.77
CA THR A 464 1.45 1.07 -4.49
C THR A 464 0.25 0.38 -5.13
N PRO A 465 0.34 -0.92 -5.50
CA PRO A 465 -0.79 -1.64 -6.11
C PRO A 465 -1.93 -1.95 -5.12
N ASP A 466 -2.57 -0.92 -4.59
CA ASP A 466 -3.61 -0.99 -3.55
C ASP A 466 -4.95 -0.37 -4.02
N GLY A 467 -5.04 0.00 -5.31
CA GLY A 467 -6.20 0.69 -5.91
C GLY A 467 -6.03 2.21 -5.90
N ASP A 468 -7.08 2.94 -5.52
CA ASP A 468 -7.04 4.41 -5.52
C ASP A 468 -6.02 4.97 -4.51
N ALA A 469 -5.09 5.81 -5.00
CA ALA A 469 -4.07 6.44 -4.18
C ALA A 469 -4.64 7.51 -3.23
N VAL A 470 -5.75 8.13 -3.64
CA VAL A 470 -6.43 9.21 -2.93
C VAL A 470 -7.92 8.91 -2.95
N TYR A 471 -8.54 8.91 -1.77
CA TYR A 471 -9.95 8.62 -1.58
C TYR A 471 -10.52 9.46 -0.45
N VAL A 472 -11.84 9.69 -0.50
CA VAL A 472 -12.56 10.44 0.53
C VAL A 472 -12.59 9.64 1.84
N THR A 473 -12.11 10.24 2.93
CA THR A 473 -12.06 9.60 4.25
C THR A 473 -13.25 9.93 5.13
N ALA A 474 -13.90 11.08 4.91
CA ALA A 474 -15.12 11.49 5.58
C ALA A 474 -15.94 12.39 4.65
N SER A 475 -17.26 12.18 4.62
CA SER A 475 -18.22 13.08 3.97
C SER A 475 -19.56 12.95 4.68
N SER A 476 -20.30 14.07 4.76
CA SER A 476 -21.69 14.13 5.22
C SER A 476 -22.69 14.01 4.07
N GLU A 477 -22.23 13.93 2.83
CA GLU A 477 -23.07 13.84 1.64
C GLU A 477 -23.49 12.40 1.33
N ASN A 478 -24.78 12.20 1.07
CA ASN A 478 -25.32 10.89 0.68
C ASN A 478 -24.80 10.49 -0.70
N GLY A 479 -24.34 9.24 -0.83
CA GLY A 479 -23.85 8.67 -2.09
C GLY A 479 -22.34 8.81 -2.32
N VAL A 480 -21.61 9.45 -1.40
CA VAL A 480 -20.14 9.52 -1.46
C VAL A 480 -19.53 8.20 -0.99
N ILE A 481 -18.68 7.62 -1.83
CA ILE A 481 -17.99 6.37 -1.54
C ILE A 481 -16.77 6.65 -0.66
N LEU A 482 -16.81 6.14 0.57
CA LEU A 482 -15.77 6.37 1.58
C LEU A 482 -14.70 5.28 1.64
N GLY A 483 -13.50 5.69 2.01
CA GLY A 483 -12.37 4.83 2.32
C GLY A 483 -11.66 4.23 1.10
N PRO A 484 -10.64 3.39 1.35
CA PRO A 484 -9.80 2.79 0.32
C PRO A 484 -10.59 1.85 -0.59
N SER A 485 -10.02 1.52 -1.75
CA SER A 485 -10.56 0.50 -2.68
C SER A 485 -10.74 -0.86 -1.99
N THR A 486 -11.66 -1.66 -2.50
CA THR A 486 -11.84 -3.06 -2.11
C THR A 486 -11.53 -3.93 -3.32
N LEU A 487 -10.33 -4.51 -3.36
CA LEU A 487 -9.90 -5.34 -4.48
C LEU A 487 -10.56 -6.72 -4.40
N VAL A 488 -11.26 -7.13 -5.45
CA VAL A 488 -12.02 -8.40 -5.49
C VAL A 488 -11.64 -9.32 -6.65
N GLY A 489 -10.83 -8.83 -7.59
CA GLY A 489 -10.34 -9.61 -8.73
C GLY A 489 -8.94 -9.22 -9.12
N ILE A 490 -8.20 -10.20 -9.63
CA ILE A 490 -6.85 -10.03 -10.18
C ILE A 490 -6.64 -10.97 -11.36
N SER A 491 -6.02 -10.46 -12.43
CA SER A 491 -5.62 -11.26 -13.58
C SER A 491 -4.27 -10.78 -14.11
N VAL A 492 -3.51 -11.70 -14.71
CA VAL A 492 -2.19 -11.44 -15.29
C VAL A 492 -2.29 -11.68 -16.80
N SER A 493 -1.85 -10.69 -17.58
CA SER A 493 -1.74 -10.75 -19.04
C SER A 493 -0.50 -11.56 -19.45
N ASP A 494 -0.49 -12.08 -20.66
CA ASP A 494 0.66 -12.79 -21.24
C ASP A 494 1.96 -11.95 -21.25
N ASN A 495 1.87 -10.62 -21.25
CA ASN A 495 3.03 -9.72 -21.18
C ASN A 495 3.57 -9.51 -19.75
N GLY A 496 2.97 -10.13 -18.73
CA GLY A 496 3.36 -10.03 -17.33
C GLY A 496 2.80 -8.82 -16.59
N ASN A 497 2.04 -7.94 -17.24
CA ASN A 497 1.25 -6.91 -16.58
C ASN A 497 0.05 -7.57 -15.88
N PHE A 498 -0.42 -6.98 -14.80
CA PHE A 498 -1.58 -7.49 -14.06
C PHE A 498 -2.61 -6.39 -13.82
N THR A 499 -3.87 -6.77 -13.89
CA THR A 499 -5.02 -5.89 -13.62
C THR A 499 -5.73 -6.35 -12.36
N VAL A 500 -6.16 -5.41 -11.53
CA VAL A 500 -7.04 -5.64 -10.39
C VAL A 500 -8.32 -4.82 -10.53
N VAL A 501 -9.41 -5.31 -9.95
CA VAL A 501 -10.71 -4.62 -9.96
C VAL A 501 -11.16 -4.21 -8.57
N ASP A 502 -11.62 -2.96 -8.43
CA ASP A 502 -12.23 -2.42 -7.21
C ASP A 502 -13.75 -2.57 -7.24
N SER A 503 -14.30 -3.27 -6.24
CA SER A 503 -15.75 -3.47 -6.10
C SER A 503 -16.50 -2.24 -5.60
N LYS A 504 -15.82 -1.26 -4.98
CA LYS A 504 -16.49 -0.06 -4.49
C LYS A 504 -16.83 0.90 -5.62
N ARG A 505 -15.90 1.06 -6.56
CA ARG A 505 -15.93 2.13 -7.56
C ARG A 505 -16.03 1.62 -9.00
N GLY A 506 -15.95 0.30 -9.21
CA GLY A 506 -16.03 -0.29 -10.55
C GLY A 506 -14.84 0.06 -11.42
N ARG A 507 -13.63 0.11 -10.84
CA ARG A 507 -12.41 0.57 -11.52
C ARG A 507 -11.43 -0.58 -11.74
N LEU A 508 -10.80 -0.58 -12.90
CA LEU A 508 -9.73 -1.50 -13.28
C LEU A 508 -8.39 -0.77 -13.19
N PHE A 509 -7.47 -1.30 -12.39
CA PHE A 509 -6.13 -0.77 -12.22
C PHE A 509 -5.13 -1.74 -12.84
N THR A 510 -4.40 -1.30 -13.87
CA THR A 510 -3.40 -2.13 -14.54
C THR A 510 -2.00 -1.70 -14.14
N TYR A 511 -1.16 -2.67 -13.76
CA TYR A 511 0.20 -2.48 -13.28
C TYR A 511 1.19 -3.33 -14.08
N ASP A 512 2.44 -2.90 -14.16
CA ASP A 512 3.52 -3.76 -14.61
C ASP A 512 4.06 -4.67 -13.48
N ASN A 513 4.99 -5.57 -13.83
CA ASN A 513 5.64 -6.48 -12.88
C ASN A 513 6.57 -5.78 -11.86
N GLU A 514 6.84 -4.48 -12.00
CA GLU A 514 7.56 -3.65 -11.03
C GLU A 514 6.62 -2.91 -10.06
N GLY A 515 5.31 -3.09 -10.23
CA GLY A 515 4.26 -2.43 -9.45
C GLY A 515 4.03 -0.97 -9.83
N ASN A 516 4.41 -0.55 -11.04
CA ASN A 516 4.06 0.77 -11.57
C ASN A 516 2.61 0.75 -12.08
N LEU A 517 1.78 1.67 -11.60
CA LEU A 517 0.44 1.87 -12.15
C LEU A 517 0.54 2.44 -13.57
N LEU A 518 0.11 1.65 -14.55
CA LEU A 518 0.14 2.03 -15.96
C LEU A 518 -1.07 2.92 -16.28
N TYR A 519 -2.27 2.42 -16.04
CA TYR A 519 -3.49 3.15 -16.35
C TYR A 519 -4.66 2.62 -15.53
N ILE A 520 -5.64 3.51 -15.31
CA ILE A 520 -6.92 3.18 -14.68
C ILE A 520 -8.00 3.34 -15.75
N THR A 521 -8.84 2.31 -15.88
CA THR A 521 -10.06 2.34 -16.71
C THR A 521 -11.27 2.27 -15.79
N GLY A 522 -12.26 3.14 -16.04
CA GLY A 522 -13.52 3.17 -15.30
C GLY A 522 -13.74 4.50 -14.58
N ASP A 523 -15.01 4.85 -14.39
CA ASP A 523 -15.42 6.20 -13.97
C ASP A 523 -15.02 6.56 -12.53
N GLN A 524 -15.01 7.88 -12.27
CA GLN A 524 -14.66 8.46 -10.99
C GLN A 524 -15.84 8.59 -10.02
N PRO A 525 -15.68 8.25 -8.73
CA PRO A 525 -16.71 8.50 -7.74
C PRO A 525 -16.66 9.95 -7.27
N GLY A 526 -17.78 10.62 -7.44
CA GLY A 526 -18.00 11.96 -6.90
C GLY A 526 -19.23 12.63 -7.48
N GLY A 527 -20.38 11.95 -7.47
CA GLY A 527 -21.64 12.55 -7.89
C GLY A 527 -22.73 11.51 -8.09
N THR A 528 -23.71 11.51 -7.19
CA THR A 528 -25.06 10.92 -7.29
C THR A 528 -25.39 10.13 -8.57
N THR A 529 -25.60 8.82 -8.44
CA THR A 529 -26.63 8.03 -9.14
C THR A 529 -27.13 8.56 -10.49
N SER A 530 -26.27 8.84 -11.48
CA SER A 530 -26.73 9.29 -12.80
C SER A 530 -25.58 9.44 -13.81
N SER A 531 -24.93 8.34 -14.13
CA SER A 531 -24.46 8.07 -15.49
C SER A 531 -24.31 6.56 -15.61
N ALA A 532 -25.45 5.86 -15.59
CA ALA A 532 -25.52 4.47 -16.01
C ALA A 532 -25.20 4.44 -17.51
N SER A 533 -23.91 4.35 -17.83
CA SER A 533 -23.47 3.98 -19.16
C SER A 533 -23.42 2.45 -19.21
N THR A 534 -23.69 1.87 -20.38
CA THR A 534 -23.66 0.41 -20.60
C THR A 534 -22.28 -0.22 -20.31
N SER A 535 -21.24 0.60 -20.12
CA SER A 535 -19.87 0.20 -19.78
C SER A 535 -19.53 0.19 -18.28
N ASN A 536 -20.49 0.45 -17.39
CA ASN A 536 -20.20 0.56 -15.95
C ASN A 536 -20.04 -0.81 -15.28
N ILE A 537 -18.95 -0.97 -14.53
CA ILE A 537 -18.73 -2.09 -13.62
C ILE A 537 -19.43 -1.77 -12.29
N VAL A 538 -20.40 -2.58 -11.88
CA VAL A 538 -21.27 -2.28 -10.72
C VAL A 538 -20.92 -3.15 -9.52
N ASN A 539 -20.86 -4.47 -9.73
CA ASN A 539 -20.49 -5.46 -8.72
C ASN A 539 -19.59 -6.53 -9.36
N PRO A 540 -18.33 -6.20 -9.64
CA PRO A 540 -17.40 -7.15 -10.25
C PRO A 540 -17.11 -8.28 -9.27
N VAL A 541 -17.21 -9.53 -9.72
CA VAL A 541 -16.93 -10.72 -8.90
C VAL A 541 -15.65 -11.45 -9.33
N ALA A 542 -15.29 -11.35 -10.60
CA ALA A 542 -14.08 -11.94 -11.16
C ALA A 542 -13.63 -11.18 -12.40
N ILE A 543 -12.32 -11.24 -12.68
CA ILE A 543 -11.73 -10.74 -13.92
C ILE A 543 -10.75 -11.78 -14.48
N LYS A 544 -10.67 -11.87 -15.80
CA LYS A 544 -9.74 -12.80 -16.45
C LYS A 544 -9.30 -12.31 -17.82
N TYR A 545 -7.98 -12.24 -18.05
CA TYR A 545 -7.44 -12.13 -19.40
C TYR A 545 -7.76 -13.40 -20.20
N PHE A 546 -8.27 -13.21 -21.40
CA PHE A 546 -8.68 -14.27 -22.30
C PHE A 546 -8.08 -14.02 -23.68
N LYS A 547 -7.31 -14.99 -24.16
CA LYS A 547 -6.75 -14.96 -25.49
C LYS A 547 -7.65 -15.74 -26.44
N ARG A 548 -8.05 -15.11 -27.54
CA ARG A 548 -8.94 -15.72 -28.54
C ARG A 548 -8.42 -15.54 -29.95
N ALA A 549 -8.82 -16.45 -30.83
CA ALA A 549 -8.51 -16.36 -32.25
C ALA A 549 -9.47 -15.37 -32.93
N THR A 550 -8.92 -14.55 -33.84
CA THR A 550 -9.64 -13.64 -34.72
C THR A 550 -9.17 -13.84 -36.16
N GLU A 551 -9.87 -13.23 -37.11
CA GLU A 551 -9.45 -13.27 -38.53
C GLU A 551 -8.05 -12.65 -38.74
N SER A 552 -7.66 -11.70 -37.87
CA SER A 552 -6.40 -10.96 -37.93
C SER A 552 -5.27 -11.59 -37.11
N GLY A 553 -5.50 -12.71 -36.42
CA GLY A 553 -4.51 -13.38 -35.58
C GLY A 553 -5.08 -13.77 -34.21
N GLU A 554 -4.30 -13.57 -33.15
CA GLU A 554 -4.75 -13.77 -31.77
C GLU A 554 -4.87 -12.41 -31.08
N GLU A 555 -5.93 -12.21 -30.32
CA GLU A 555 -6.10 -11.02 -29.48
C GLU A 555 -6.29 -11.43 -28.02
N GLU A 556 -5.80 -10.59 -27.11
CA GLU A 556 -6.02 -10.73 -25.68
C GLU A 556 -7.01 -9.66 -25.20
N ILE A 557 -8.09 -10.11 -24.55
CA ILE A 557 -9.15 -9.26 -24.00
C ILE A 557 -9.27 -9.49 -22.50
N LEU A 558 -9.77 -8.50 -21.78
CA LEU A 558 -10.07 -8.64 -20.35
C LEU A 558 -11.57 -8.85 -20.16
N LEU A 559 -11.93 -9.97 -19.54
CA LEU A 559 -13.30 -10.28 -19.16
C LEU A 559 -13.56 -9.81 -17.72
N VAL A 560 -14.71 -9.18 -17.49
CA VAL A 560 -15.19 -8.82 -16.15
C VAL A 560 -16.55 -9.47 -15.94
N LEU A 561 -16.65 -10.36 -14.97
CA LEU A 561 -17.92 -10.95 -14.56
C LEU A 561 -18.57 -10.02 -13.52
N ASP A 562 -19.76 -9.54 -13.81
CA ASP A 562 -20.51 -8.62 -12.94
C ASP A 562 -21.75 -9.31 -12.37
N GLY A 563 -21.81 -9.40 -11.04
CA GLY A 563 -22.85 -10.13 -10.32
C GLY A 563 -24.19 -9.37 -10.24
N SER A 564 -24.19 -8.05 -10.35
CA SER A 564 -25.42 -7.25 -10.28
C SER A 564 -26.16 -7.23 -11.61
N SER A 565 -25.43 -7.04 -12.71
CA SER A 565 -25.96 -7.09 -14.07
C SER A 565 -26.07 -8.51 -14.62
N ARG A 566 -25.48 -9.51 -13.94
CA ARG A 566 -25.46 -10.93 -14.34
C ARG A 566 -24.95 -11.09 -15.78
N SER A 567 -23.83 -10.44 -16.06
CA SER A 567 -23.29 -10.32 -17.41
C SER A 567 -21.76 -10.42 -17.42
N ILE A 568 -21.23 -10.69 -18.60
CA ILE A 568 -19.79 -10.66 -18.87
C ILE A 568 -19.51 -9.38 -19.67
N LEU A 569 -18.84 -8.43 -19.05
CA LEU A 569 -18.34 -7.24 -19.73
C LEU A 569 -16.99 -7.58 -20.36
N VAL A 570 -16.80 -7.12 -21.60
CA VAL A 570 -15.60 -7.38 -22.37
C VAL A 570 -14.86 -6.08 -22.64
N PHE A 571 -13.60 -6.05 -22.22
CA PHE A 571 -12.69 -4.93 -22.42
C PHE A 571 -11.57 -5.33 -23.36
N GLU A 572 -11.24 -4.43 -24.29
CA GLU A 572 -10.09 -4.56 -25.17
C GLU A 572 -9.05 -3.49 -24.87
N THR A 573 -7.81 -3.76 -25.25
CA THR A 573 -6.72 -2.79 -25.06
C THR A 573 -6.87 -1.66 -26.07
N THR A 574 -6.82 -0.42 -25.60
CA THR A 574 -6.85 0.75 -26.50
C THR A 574 -5.52 0.93 -27.20
N GLU A 575 -5.48 1.76 -28.25
CA GLU A 575 -4.20 2.13 -28.89
C GLU A 575 -3.19 2.67 -27.86
N PHE A 576 -3.63 3.51 -26.92
CA PHE A 576 -2.80 4.01 -25.83
C PHE A 576 -2.27 2.87 -24.95
N GLY A 577 -3.15 2.00 -24.46
CA GLY A 577 -2.77 0.86 -23.63
C GLY A 577 -1.82 -0.09 -24.35
N GLU A 578 -2.02 -0.31 -25.65
CA GLU A 578 -1.17 -1.15 -26.49
C GLU A 578 0.24 -0.58 -26.58
N LYS A 579 0.40 0.72 -26.87
CA LYS A 579 1.72 1.37 -26.90
C LYS A 579 2.42 1.31 -25.55
N VAL A 580 1.69 1.53 -24.45
CA VAL A 580 2.25 1.41 -23.08
C VAL A 580 2.72 -0.01 -22.81
N ASN A 581 1.87 -1.01 -23.09
CA ASN A 581 2.18 -2.43 -22.87
C ASN A 581 3.37 -2.89 -23.72
N LEU A 582 3.41 -2.50 -25.00
CA LEU A 582 4.53 -2.78 -25.90
C LEU A 582 5.82 -2.11 -25.40
N ALA A 583 5.77 -0.85 -24.95
CA ALA A 583 6.95 -0.16 -24.43
C ALA A 583 7.56 -0.89 -23.22
N ILE A 584 6.70 -1.37 -22.31
CA ILE A 584 7.11 -2.17 -21.15
C ILE A 584 7.70 -3.51 -21.59
N GLN A 585 7.01 -4.23 -22.49
CA GLN A 585 7.46 -5.52 -23.00
C GLN A 585 8.83 -5.40 -23.69
N ARG A 586 9.02 -4.44 -24.61
CA ARG A 586 10.30 -4.21 -25.30
C ARG A 586 11.43 -3.90 -24.33
N TYR A 587 11.16 -3.13 -23.28
CA TYR A 587 12.17 -2.84 -22.26
C TYR A 587 12.57 -4.12 -21.49
N GLN A 588 11.61 -5.00 -21.19
CA GLN A 588 11.87 -6.29 -20.54
C GLN A 588 12.64 -7.25 -21.46
N ASP A 589 12.35 -7.23 -22.75
CA ASP A 589 13.08 -7.98 -23.79
C ASP A 589 14.51 -7.46 -24.02
N GLY A 590 14.87 -6.30 -23.43
CA GLY A 590 16.17 -5.66 -23.60
C GLY A 590 16.33 -4.86 -24.90
N ILE A 591 15.23 -4.59 -25.61
CA ILE A 591 15.19 -3.83 -26.87
C ILE A 591 14.82 -2.37 -26.57
N PHE A 592 15.84 -1.52 -26.37
CA PHE A 592 15.64 -0.14 -25.94
C PHE A 592 15.43 0.84 -27.09
N GLU A 593 16.22 0.70 -28.16
CA GLU A 593 16.19 1.54 -29.35
C GLU A 593 15.73 0.77 -30.59
N ASN A 594 15.49 1.49 -31.68
CA ASN A 594 15.10 0.86 -32.94
C ASN A 594 16.30 0.12 -33.55
N VAL A 595 16.08 -1.13 -33.94
CA VAL A 595 17.10 -1.97 -34.59
C VAL A 595 16.64 -2.27 -36.01
N GLU A 596 17.47 -1.92 -36.99
CA GLU A 596 17.28 -2.35 -38.37
C GLU A 596 17.81 -3.79 -38.51
N ASN A 597 16.93 -4.70 -38.90
CA ASN A 597 17.26 -6.11 -39.11
C ASN A 597 17.94 -6.30 -40.47
N GLU A 598 18.63 -7.42 -40.65
CA GLU A 598 19.36 -7.74 -41.91
C GLU A 598 18.43 -7.81 -43.15
N ASP A 599 17.14 -8.04 -42.95
CA ASP A 599 16.11 -8.08 -43.99
C ASP A 599 15.52 -6.69 -44.35
N GLY A 600 16.03 -5.61 -43.73
CA GLY A 600 15.56 -4.23 -43.92
C GLY A 600 14.29 -3.88 -43.13
N THR A 601 13.80 -4.78 -42.26
CA THR A 601 12.69 -4.46 -41.35
C THR A 601 13.20 -3.75 -40.10
N VAL A 602 12.38 -2.89 -39.49
CA VAL A 602 12.75 -2.16 -38.26
C VAL A 602 12.02 -2.77 -37.07
N THR A 603 12.77 -3.30 -36.12
CA THR A 603 12.26 -3.66 -34.80
C THR A 603 12.24 -2.42 -33.92
N TYR A 604 11.05 -1.92 -33.58
CA TYR A 604 10.91 -0.76 -32.72
C TYR A 604 11.24 -1.10 -31.26
N GLY A 605 12.08 -0.27 -30.64
CA GLY A 605 12.45 -0.39 -29.24
C GLY A 605 11.49 0.30 -28.29
N ALA A 606 11.72 0.14 -26.98
CA ALA A 606 10.91 0.75 -25.94
C ALA A 606 10.79 2.28 -26.06
N GLU A 607 11.89 2.98 -26.43
CA GLU A 607 11.89 4.44 -26.58
C GLU A 607 10.91 4.91 -27.67
N HIS A 608 10.76 4.17 -28.77
CA HIS A 608 9.81 4.52 -29.83
C HIS A 608 8.37 4.52 -29.32
N TYR A 609 7.95 3.43 -28.67
CA TYR A 609 6.59 3.32 -28.14
C TYR A 609 6.29 4.34 -27.05
N TRP A 610 7.25 4.64 -26.17
CA TRP A 610 7.06 5.72 -25.18
C TRP A 610 6.93 7.10 -25.83
N ASN A 611 7.65 7.37 -26.92
CA ASN A 611 7.45 8.61 -27.68
C ASN A 611 6.06 8.67 -28.33
N GLU A 612 5.52 7.55 -28.85
CA GLU A 612 4.13 7.49 -29.33
C GLU A 612 3.13 7.78 -28.19
N VAL A 613 3.37 7.23 -26.99
CA VAL A 613 2.56 7.54 -25.79
C VAL A 613 2.59 9.04 -25.46
N LEU A 614 3.76 9.69 -25.52
CA LEU A 614 3.89 11.13 -25.26
C LEU A 614 3.21 12.01 -26.31
N LYS A 615 3.05 11.54 -27.55
CA LYS A 615 2.25 12.22 -28.58
C LYS A 615 0.76 12.20 -28.24
N MET A 616 0.28 11.13 -27.60
CA MET A 616 -1.11 11.00 -27.15
C MET A 616 -1.34 11.73 -25.82
N ASN A 617 -0.40 11.62 -24.88
CA ASN A 617 -0.45 12.29 -23.58
C ASN A 617 0.94 12.75 -23.13
N THR A 618 1.22 14.03 -23.34
CA THR A 618 2.53 14.63 -23.01
C THR A 618 2.82 14.67 -21.50
N ASN A 619 1.77 14.65 -20.67
CA ASN A 619 1.88 14.69 -19.21
C ASN A 619 2.01 13.29 -18.57
N TYR A 620 2.10 12.23 -19.37
CA TYR A 620 2.21 10.87 -18.86
C TYR A 620 3.62 10.59 -18.33
N GLU A 621 3.84 10.86 -17.04
CA GLU A 621 5.15 10.80 -16.37
C GLU A 621 5.87 9.45 -16.54
N LEU A 622 5.13 8.34 -16.60
CA LEU A 622 5.71 7.01 -16.76
C LEU A 622 6.42 6.84 -18.11
N ALA A 623 5.97 7.53 -19.17
CA ALA A 623 6.67 7.52 -20.45
C ALA A 623 8.03 8.22 -20.36
N HIS A 624 8.11 9.35 -19.64
CA HIS A 624 9.40 10.02 -19.37
C HIS A 624 10.33 9.11 -18.57
N LEU A 625 9.79 8.36 -17.58
CA LEU A 625 10.56 7.38 -16.82
C LEU A 625 11.09 6.26 -17.73
N GLY A 626 10.23 5.73 -18.60
CA GLY A 626 10.57 4.66 -19.55
C GLY A 626 11.64 5.08 -20.56
N ILE A 627 11.51 6.26 -21.16
CA ILE A 627 12.51 6.86 -22.05
C ILE A 627 13.83 7.07 -21.32
N GLY A 628 13.78 7.64 -20.10
CA GLY A 628 14.99 7.83 -19.28
C GLY A 628 15.68 6.51 -18.96
N LYS A 629 14.93 5.45 -18.63
CA LYS A 629 15.48 4.10 -18.38
C LYS A 629 16.16 3.55 -19.64
N ALA A 630 15.54 3.68 -20.81
CA ALA A 630 16.12 3.26 -22.09
C ALA A 630 17.44 4.02 -22.40
N GLN A 631 17.42 5.35 -22.28
CA GLN A 631 18.60 6.21 -22.50
C GLN A 631 19.74 5.89 -21.51
N TYR A 632 19.40 5.65 -20.24
CA TYR A 632 20.37 5.24 -19.22
C TYR A 632 21.06 3.93 -19.59
N ARG A 633 20.32 2.95 -20.13
CA ARG A 633 20.87 1.67 -20.57
C ARG A 633 21.80 1.78 -21.78
N ARG A 634 21.57 2.77 -22.65
CA ARG A 634 22.45 3.08 -23.80
C ARG A 634 23.70 3.88 -23.42
N GLY A 635 23.75 4.44 -22.21
CA GLY A 635 24.87 5.28 -21.74
C GLY A 635 24.69 6.78 -21.99
N ASP A 636 23.52 7.21 -22.47
CA ASP A 636 23.22 8.64 -22.71
C ASP A 636 22.80 9.33 -21.40
N TYR A 637 23.70 9.38 -20.41
CA TYR A 637 23.36 9.78 -19.04
C TYR A 637 22.78 11.19 -18.94
N LYS A 638 23.25 12.13 -19.77
CA LYS A 638 22.73 13.52 -19.79
C LYS A 638 21.28 13.59 -20.27
N LEU A 639 20.92 12.82 -21.30
CA LEU A 639 19.54 12.75 -21.79
C LEU A 639 18.67 12.02 -20.77
N ALA A 640 19.16 10.91 -20.23
CA ALA A 640 18.47 10.15 -19.19
C ALA A 640 18.14 11.02 -17.97
N MET A 641 19.07 11.88 -17.51
CA MET A 641 18.82 12.85 -16.44
C MET A 641 17.66 13.80 -16.78
N ALA A 642 17.60 14.33 -18.00
CA ALA A 642 16.52 15.22 -18.40
C ALA A 642 15.16 14.50 -18.36
N SER A 643 15.11 13.28 -18.90
CA SER A 643 13.91 12.43 -18.88
C SER A 643 13.49 12.06 -17.45
N PHE A 644 14.43 11.66 -16.58
CA PHE A 644 14.14 11.37 -15.17
C PHE A 644 13.70 12.59 -14.38
N LYS A 645 14.16 13.79 -14.76
CA LYS A 645 13.70 15.04 -14.18
C LYS A 645 12.24 15.33 -14.54
N LEU A 646 11.86 15.12 -15.80
CA LEU A 646 10.47 15.23 -16.25
C LEU A 646 9.56 14.18 -15.60
N ALA A 647 10.09 12.99 -15.34
CA ALA A 647 9.37 11.94 -14.62
C ALA A 647 9.30 12.14 -13.10
N HIS A 648 9.90 13.19 -12.54
CA HIS A 648 10.04 13.38 -11.08
C HIS A 648 10.69 12.20 -10.34
N ASN A 649 11.57 11.45 -11.02
CA ASN A 649 12.21 10.26 -10.45
C ASN A 649 13.63 10.56 -9.92
N ALA A 650 13.69 11.00 -8.65
CA ALA A 650 14.93 11.34 -7.97
C ALA A 650 15.98 10.21 -7.94
N ASN A 651 15.53 8.96 -7.78
CA ASN A 651 16.42 7.80 -7.68
C ASN A 651 17.18 7.55 -8.98
N TYR A 652 16.45 7.47 -10.10
CA TYR A 652 17.06 7.27 -11.40
C TYR A 652 17.81 8.52 -11.89
N TYR A 653 17.30 9.73 -11.57
CA TYR A 653 18.02 10.98 -11.82
C TYR A 653 19.40 10.97 -11.15
N SER A 654 19.47 10.59 -9.87
CA SER A 654 20.73 10.54 -9.13
C SER A 654 21.71 9.52 -9.71
N LYS A 655 21.21 8.34 -10.14
CA LYS A 655 22.06 7.32 -10.78
C LYS A 655 22.65 7.85 -12.08
N ALA A 656 21.81 8.40 -12.96
CA ALA A 656 22.26 9.01 -14.21
C ALA A 656 23.21 10.19 -13.97
N TYR A 657 22.95 11.01 -12.95
CA TYR A 657 23.82 12.13 -12.60
C TYR A 657 25.18 11.67 -12.10
N SER A 658 25.26 10.60 -11.29
CA SER A 658 26.54 10.06 -10.84
C SER A 658 27.40 9.59 -12.01
N GLU A 659 26.83 8.80 -12.91
CA GLU A 659 27.53 8.30 -14.10
C GLU A 659 27.96 9.46 -15.02
N TYR A 660 27.06 10.43 -15.26
CA TYR A 660 27.40 11.62 -16.04
C TYR A 660 28.51 12.45 -15.38
N ARG A 661 28.46 12.62 -14.05
CA ARG A 661 29.48 13.34 -13.28
C ARG A 661 30.83 12.63 -13.40
N ASP A 662 30.85 11.32 -13.28
CA ASP A 662 32.07 10.52 -13.37
C ASP A 662 32.67 10.54 -14.78
N GLU A 663 31.82 10.52 -15.82
CA GLU A 663 32.24 10.71 -17.22
C GLU A 663 32.90 12.09 -17.43
N VAL A 664 32.25 13.16 -16.95
CA VAL A 664 32.76 14.53 -17.04
C VAL A 664 34.06 14.70 -16.26
N LEU A 665 34.13 14.18 -15.04
CA LEU A 665 35.34 14.25 -14.20
C LEU A 665 36.49 13.48 -14.83
N SER A 666 36.24 12.26 -15.32
CA SER A 666 37.26 11.44 -15.98
C SER A 666 37.82 12.13 -17.23
N LYS A 667 36.95 12.74 -18.04
CA LYS A 667 37.36 13.49 -19.24
C LYS A 667 38.17 14.75 -18.93
N ASN A 668 37.90 15.41 -17.79
CA ASN A 668 38.53 16.67 -17.39
C ASN A 668 39.62 16.52 -16.31
N PHE A 669 39.92 15.30 -15.88
CA PHE A 669 40.80 15.01 -14.74
C PHE A 669 42.15 15.72 -14.83
N ALA A 670 42.80 15.68 -16.00
CA ALA A 670 44.10 16.31 -16.21
C ALA A 670 44.07 17.85 -16.02
N TRP A 671 43.03 18.52 -16.52
CA TRP A 671 42.86 19.96 -16.37
C TRP A 671 42.56 20.37 -14.92
N ILE A 672 41.69 19.60 -14.24
CA ILE A 672 41.35 19.83 -12.83
C ILE A 672 42.60 19.70 -11.95
N MET A 673 43.39 18.64 -12.14
CA MET A 673 44.63 18.43 -11.38
C MET A 673 45.66 19.53 -11.65
N THR A 674 45.76 20.00 -12.90
CA THR A 674 46.65 21.13 -13.24
C THR A 674 46.24 22.41 -12.51
N ALA A 675 44.94 22.73 -12.46
CA ALA A 675 44.43 23.90 -11.74
C ALA A 675 44.67 23.81 -10.22
N ILE A 676 44.47 22.62 -9.62
CA ILE A 676 44.74 22.39 -8.19
C ILE A 676 46.22 22.60 -7.87
N ILE A 677 47.12 22.05 -8.70
CA ILE A 677 48.56 22.24 -8.53
C ILE A 677 48.92 23.73 -8.61
N LEU A 678 48.37 24.46 -9.57
CA LEU A 678 48.60 25.90 -9.69
C LEU A 678 48.09 26.68 -8.47
N LEU A 679 46.91 26.33 -7.93
CA LEU A 679 46.38 26.96 -6.71
C LEU A 679 47.25 26.66 -5.48
N ILE A 680 47.76 25.44 -5.35
CA ILE A 680 48.68 25.07 -4.26
C ILE A 680 49.99 25.85 -4.39
N VAL A 681 50.56 25.93 -5.59
CA VAL A 681 51.78 26.73 -5.85
C VAL A 681 51.53 28.21 -5.57
N LEU A 682 50.37 28.75 -5.96
CA LEU A 682 49.98 30.12 -5.65
C LEU A 682 49.83 30.34 -4.13
N TRP A 683 49.21 29.40 -3.42
CA TRP A 683 49.06 29.48 -1.97
C TRP A 683 50.41 29.41 -1.24
N ILE A 684 51.31 28.50 -1.66
CA ILE A 684 52.67 28.39 -1.12
C ILE A 684 53.45 29.68 -1.38
N THR A 685 53.39 30.23 -2.59
CA THR A 685 54.11 31.48 -2.93
C THR A 685 53.57 32.68 -2.16
N LEU A 686 52.24 32.79 -1.99
CA LEU A 686 51.64 33.85 -1.16
C LEU A 686 51.97 33.69 0.32
N SER A 687 51.94 32.47 0.85
CA SER A 687 52.31 32.15 2.23
C SER A 687 53.79 32.45 2.49
N TYR A 688 54.67 32.06 1.56
CA TYR A 688 56.11 32.35 1.61
C TYR A 688 56.40 33.85 1.50
N ARG A 689 55.69 34.57 0.63
CA ARG A 689 55.78 36.04 0.53
C ARG A 689 55.36 36.72 1.83
N LYS A 690 54.28 36.25 2.47
CA LYS A 690 53.84 36.77 3.77
C LYS A 690 54.89 36.52 4.85
N HIS A 691 55.46 35.32 4.90
CA HIS A 691 56.54 34.97 5.82
C HIS A 691 57.79 35.84 5.61
N LEU A 692 58.18 36.11 4.35
CA LEU A 692 59.29 37.02 4.03
C LEU A 692 59.03 38.45 4.48
N ILE A 693 57.81 38.98 4.31
CA ILE A 693 57.45 40.32 4.77
C ILE A 693 57.53 40.41 6.30
N GLU A 694 57.04 39.38 7.01
CA GLU A 694 57.12 39.32 8.49
C GLU A 694 58.57 39.18 8.97
N LYS A 695 59.38 38.33 8.33
CA LYS A 695 60.82 38.18 8.62
C LYS A 695 61.59 39.48 8.35
N ASN A 696 61.35 40.13 7.22
CA ASN A 696 62.02 41.39 6.87
C ASN A 696 61.62 42.54 7.81
N ARG A 697 60.36 42.58 8.26
CA ARG A 697 59.92 43.52 9.31
C ARG A 697 60.59 43.25 10.65
N ALA A 698 60.73 41.98 11.04
CA ALA A 698 61.44 41.60 12.26
C ALA A 698 62.94 41.93 12.19
N LEU A 699 63.56 41.73 11.02
CA LEU A 699 64.97 42.05 10.79
C LEU A 699 65.22 43.56 10.78
N ALA A 700 64.34 44.34 10.14
CA ALA A 700 64.34 45.80 10.19
C ALA A 700 64.13 46.33 11.61
N ALA A 701 63.23 45.73 12.39
CA ALA A 701 63.04 46.07 13.80
C ALA A 701 64.29 45.76 14.65
N SER A 702 64.98 44.64 14.38
CA SER A 702 66.24 44.29 15.07
C SER A 702 67.42 45.18 14.67
N MET A 703 67.47 45.63 13.41
CA MET A 703 68.47 46.58 12.90
C MET A 703 68.25 47.97 13.51
N ALA A 704 67.00 48.47 13.55
CA ALA A 704 66.67 49.72 14.22
C ALA A 704 67.01 49.70 15.72
N MET A 705 66.77 48.57 16.39
CA MET A 705 67.11 48.39 17.80
C MET A 705 68.64 48.31 18.03
N ASN A 706 69.42 47.76 17.09
CA ASN A 706 70.89 47.77 17.14
C ASN A 706 71.50 49.13 16.81
N GLU A 707 70.89 49.89 15.89
CA GLU A 707 71.29 51.26 15.53
C GLU A 707 71.01 52.23 16.69
N GLU A 708 69.88 52.08 17.36
CA GLU A 708 69.55 52.79 18.60
C GLU A 708 70.54 52.42 19.73
N LYS A 709 70.91 51.14 19.87
CA LYS A 709 71.92 50.68 20.84
C LYS A 709 73.33 51.18 20.54
N TYR A 710 73.70 51.30 19.26
CA TYR A 710 74.97 51.88 18.81
C TYR A 710 75.04 53.38 19.11
N ASN A 711 73.95 54.12 18.83
CA ASN A 711 73.82 55.55 19.13
C ASN A 711 73.84 55.86 20.65
N ILE A 712 73.39 54.93 21.49
CA ILE A 712 73.47 55.05 22.96
C ILE A 712 74.90 54.75 23.47
N LEU A 713 75.66 53.86 22.82
CA LEU A 713 77.03 53.48 23.20
C LEU A 713 78.11 54.45 22.70
N SER A 714 77.86 55.18 21.60
CA SER A 714 78.85 56.05 20.94
C SER A 714 78.88 57.49 21.43
N GLY A 715 78.07 57.84 22.45
CA GLY A 715 78.12 59.11 23.19
C GLY A 715 78.44 60.35 22.35
N SER A 716 77.45 60.93 21.65
CA SER A 716 77.58 62.29 21.11
C SER A 716 76.26 63.03 21.20
N ALA A 717 76.27 64.10 22.00
CA ALA A 717 75.26 65.12 22.06
C ALA A 717 75.73 66.33 21.25
N ALA A 718 74.89 66.88 20.35
CA ALA A 718 74.80 68.32 20.07
C ALA A 718 73.72 68.65 19.02
N ALA A 719 72.56 69.08 19.52
CA ALA A 719 71.82 70.33 19.26
C ALA A 719 71.96 71.14 17.94
N LEU A 720 70.80 71.74 17.58
CA LEU A 720 70.52 73.08 17.00
C LEU A 720 70.27 73.26 15.48
N ASN A 721 68.98 73.51 15.19
CA ASN A 721 68.38 74.62 14.42
C ASN A 721 68.89 75.09 13.04
N HIS A 722 67.87 75.36 12.19
CA HIS A 722 67.71 76.39 11.15
C HIS A 722 68.10 76.11 9.68
N ARG A 723 67.02 76.13 8.86
CA ARG A 723 66.74 76.87 7.60
C ARG A 723 67.53 76.60 6.30
N ASP A 724 66.71 76.23 5.30
CA ASP A 724 66.52 76.75 3.94
C ASP A 724 67.67 76.80 2.92
N GLU A 725 67.44 76.14 1.76
CA GLU A 725 67.48 76.67 0.37
C GLU A 725 67.18 75.50 -0.60
N GLU A 726 66.00 75.48 -1.23
CA GLU A 726 65.67 75.99 -2.57
C GLU A 726 66.25 75.17 -3.74
N GLU A 727 65.37 74.62 -4.58
CA GLU A 727 65.43 74.91 -6.01
C GLU A 727 64.02 74.84 -6.64
N LYS A 728 63.63 75.99 -7.22
CA LYS A 728 62.41 76.28 -7.97
C LYS A 728 62.53 75.82 -9.43
N THR A 729 61.38 75.63 -10.08
CA THR A 729 60.99 76.25 -11.37
C THR A 729 59.54 75.82 -11.68
N GLY A 730 58.58 76.69 -12.03
CA GLY A 730 58.60 78.13 -12.21
C GLY A 730 57.18 78.72 -12.36
N MET A 731 57.12 80.03 -12.08
CA MET A 731 56.29 81.12 -12.65
C MET A 731 54.77 80.95 -12.75
N ASP A 732 54.08 81.26 -11.64
CA ASP A 732 53.45 82.55 -11.28
C ASP A 732 52.90 83.55 -12.33
N GLU A 733 51.87 84.26 -11.81
CA GLU A 733 51.37 85.63 -12.07
C GLU A 733 50.04 85.75 -12.86
N GLU A 734 49.01 86.51 -12.46
CA GLU A 734 48.77 87.37 -11.28
C GLU A 734 47.28 87.79 -11.20
N ASN A 735 46.79 87.93 -9.96
CA ASN A 735 45.99 89.02 -9.35
C ASN A 735 44.80 89.68 -10.10
N GLU A 736 43.60 89.69 -9.48
CA GLU A 736 43.12 90.76 -8.56
C GLU A 736 41.62 90.56 -8.20
N VAL A 737 41.25 90.93 -6.97
CA VAL A 737 39.90 91.01 -6.35
C VAL A 737 39.83 92.46 -5.81
N PRO A 738 38.73 93.25 -5.89
CA PRO A 738 37.43 93.00 -5.23
C PRO A 738 36.23 93.60 -6.03
N ASP A 739 34.94 93.61 -5.66
CA ASP A 739 34.22 93.59 -4.38
C ASP A 739 32.70 93.37 -4.66
N GLU A 740 31.91 93.20 -3.58
CA GLU A 740 30.43 93.38 -3.48
C GLU A 740 29.43 92.21 -3.77
N ALA A 741 29.08 91.55 -2.66
CA ALA A 741 27.73 91.29 -2.09
C ALA A 741 26.54 90.77 -2.95
N GLU A 742 26.19 89.51 -2.63
CA GLU A 742 24.85 88.93 -2.37
C GLU A 742 23.74 88.91 -3.46
N GLU A 743 23.37 87.69 -3.91
CA GLU A 743 22.16 87.01 -3.41
C GLU A 743 22.17 85.49 -3.71
N GLU A 744 21.70 84.71 -2.74
CA GLU A 744 21.81 83.25 -2.62
C GLU A 744 21.10 82.41 -3.71
N LYS A 745 21.77 81.34 -4.18
CA LYS A 745 21.11 80.06 -4.53
C LYS A 745 21.93 78.87 -4.07
N LYS A 746 21.54 78.28 -2.92
CA LYS A 746 22.10 77.03 -2.38
C LYS A 746 21.71 75.82 -3.24
N THR A 747 22.60 75.37 -4.12
CA THR A 747 22.60 73.99 -4.63
C THR A 747 23.39 73.09 -3.68
N LYS A 748 22.70 72.21 -2.95
CA LYS A 748 23.32 71.17 -2.10
C LYS A 748 24.15 70.21 -2.96
N LYS A 749 25.48 70.24 -2.83
CA LYS A 749 26.37 69.18 -3.36
C LYS A 749 26.07 67.85 -2.66
N PHE A 750 25.80 66.81 -3.44
CA PHE A 750 25.58 65.43 -2.98
C PHE A 750 26.94 64.85 -2.52
N ASN A 751 27.05 64.48 -1.23
CA ASN A 751 28.33 64.12 -0.62
C ASN A 751 28.52 62.59 -0.57
N ILE A 752 29.32 62.05 -1.50
CA ILE A 752 29.59 60.61 -1.68
C ILE A 752 30.17 59.96 -0.39
N ALA A 753 30.91 60.71 0.44
CA ALA A 753 31.46 60.22 1.70
C ALA A 753 30.41 60.01 2.81
N VAL A 754 29.24 60.64 2.69
CA VAL A 754 28.09 60.42 3.59
C VAL A 754 27.37 59.13 3.20
N VAL A 755 27.23 58.87 1.89
CA VAL A 755 26.65 57.63 1.36
C VAL A 755 27.52 56.42 1.71
N GLY A 756 28.84 56.52 1.54
CA GLY A 756 29.77 55.43 1.91
C GLY A 756 29.75 55.07 3.40
N ARG A 757 29.62 56.07 4.29
CA ARG A 757 29.45 55.84 5.75
C ARG A 757 28.11 55.22 6.09
N ALA A 758 27.03 55.64 5.42
CA ALA A 758 25.70 55.04 5.60
C ALA A 758 25.68 53.58 5.13
N ILE A 759 26.32 53.28 4.00
CA ILE A 759 26.48 51.92 3.48
C ILE A 759 27.29 51.05 4.46
N LYS A 760 28.44 51.53 4.94
CA LYS A 760 29.27 50.78 5.91
C LYS A 760 28.52 50.48 7.21
N LYS A 761 27.74 51.46 7.70
CA LYS A 761 26.89 51.29 8.89
C LYS A 761 25.76 50.29 8.64
N PHE A 762 25.12 50.34 7.48
CA PHE A 762 24.11 49.38 7.06
C PHE A 762 24.68 47.95 7.01
N PHE A 763 25.80 47.72 6.34
CA PHE A 763 26.45 46.40 6.29
C PHE A 763 26.84 45.88 7.69
N TYR A 764 27.31 46.77 8.57
CA TYR A 764 27.60 46.40 9.95
C TYR A 764 26.34 45.96 10.71
N GLU A 765 25.26 46.75 10.65
CA GLU A 765 24.02 46.49 11.39
C GLU A 765 23.25 45.26 10.86
N THR A 766 23.31 44.99 9.55
CA THR A 766 22.51 43.91 8.91
C THR A 766 23.27 42.60 8.70
N ILE A 767 24.60 42.59 8.64
CA ILE A 767 25.39 41.39 8.32
C ILE A 767 26.48 41.16 9.36
N ALA A 768 27.36 42.13 9.60
CA ALA A 768 28.52 41.91 10.47
C ALA A 768 28.12 41.63 11.92
N TYR A 769 27.15 42.37 12.46
CA TYR A 769 26.71 42.22 13.84
C TYR A 769 25.91 40.91 14.10
N PRO A 770 24.96 40.49 13.23
CA PRO A 770 24.38 39.15 13.31
C PRO A 770 25.42 38.01 13.25
N MET A 771 26.44 38.12 12.39
CA MET A 771 27.53 37.14 12.32
C MET A 771 28.45 37.16 13.55
N TYR A 772 28.63 38.32 14.17
CA TYR A 772 29.34 38.43 15.45
C TYR A 772 28.57 37.72 16.57
N ILE A 773 27.24 37.89 16.64
CA ILE A 773 26.40 37.13 17.58
C ILE A 773 26.54 35.62 17.34
N LEU A 774 26.62 35.17 16.08
CA LEU A 774 26.81 33.75 15.74
C LEU A 774 28.10 33.15 16.36
N THR A 775 29.18 33.90 16.39
CA THR A 775 30.48 33.44 16.89
C THR A 775 30.71 33.73 18.38
N HIS A 776 30.04 34.76 18.91
CA HIS A 776 30.17 35.22 20.30
C HIS A 776 28.78 35.48 20.91
N PRO A 777 27.95 34.45 21.12
CA PRO A 777 26.53 34.62 21.47
C PRO A 777 26.30 35.39 22.77
N ILE A 778 27.04 35.06 23.85
CA ILE A 778 26.86 35.71 25.15
C ILE A 778 27.25 37.20 25.07
N GLN A 779 28.44 37.50 24.54
CA GLN A 779 28.93 38.87 24.40
C GLN A 779 28.06 39.67 23.42
N GLY A 780 27.74 39.07 22.27
CA GLY A 780 26.86 39.63 21.26
C GLY A 780 25.48 39.99 21.81
N PHE A 781 24.81 39.10 22.54
CA PHE A 781 23.54 39.40 23.19
C PHE A 781 23.67 40.35 24.39
N THR A 782 24.84 40.44 25.02
CA THR A 782 25.10 41.43 26.08
C THR A 782 25.17 42.84 25.49
N GLU A 783 25.91 43.01 24.39
CA GLU A 783 25.96 44.26 23.62
C GLU A 783 24.60 44.59 22.98
N PHE A 784 23.82 43.56 22.59
CA PHE A 784 22.47 43.68 22.05
C PHE A 784 21.57 44.41 23.06
N LYS A 785 21.62 43.99 24.32
CA LYS A 785 20.78 44.51 25.40
C LYS A 785 21.32 45.82 25.99
N ASN A 786 22.59 45.82 26.39
CA ASN A 786 23.17 46.90 27.20
C ASN A 786 23.61 48.08 26.32
N GLU A 787 24.21 47.80 25.16
CA GLU A 787 24.75 48.83 24.26
C GLU A 787 23.77 49.21 23.13
N LYS A 788 22.61 48.54 23.05
CA LYS A 788 21.55 48.79 22.04
C LYS A 788 22.07 48.74 20.60
N LYS A 789 23.06 47.87 20.36
CA LYS A 789 23.63 47.64 19.02
C LYS A 789 22.63 46.97 18.08
N ALA A 790 21.71 46.17 18.59
CA ALA A 790 20.64 45.56 17.80
C ALA A 790 19.56 46.56 17.36
N LYS A 791 19.04 46.38 16.15
CA LYS A 791 18.02 47.25 15.56
C LYS A 791 16.81 46.43 15.08
N MET A 792 15.62 46.97 15.32
CA MET A 792 14.36 46.34 14.90
C MET A 792 14.29 46.11 13.39
N TRP A 793 14.77 47.07 12.58
CA TRP A 793 14.77 46.94 11.13
C TRP A 793 15.68 45.79 10.64
N ALA A 794 16.80 45.55 11.32
CA ALA A 794 17.70 44.43 11.01
C ALA A 794 17.07 43.09 11.43
N ALA A 795 16.40 43.01 12.58
CA ALA A 795 15.62 41.83 12.98
C ALA A 795 14.53 41.47 11.95
N ILE A 796 13.75 42.47 11.51
CA ILE A 796 12.74 42.29 10.45
C ILE A 796 13.39 41.85 9.14
N SER A 797 14.54 42.41 8.78
CA SER A 797 15.27 42.02 7.56
C SER A 797 15.71 40.56 7.60
N ILE A 798 16.24 40.08 8.74
CA ILE A 798 16.60 38.67 8.93
C ILE A 798 15.37 37.78 8.81
N LEU A 799 14.25 38.15 9.43
CA LEU A 799 13.00 37.39 9.34
C LEU A 799 12.48 37.32 7.89
N VAL A 800 12.54 38.42 7.15
CA VAL A 800 12.18 38.45 5.71
C VAL A 800 13.12 37.55 4.89
N LEU A 801 14.43 37.60 5.13
CA LEU A 801 15.41 36.76 4.44
C LEU A 801 15.25 35.27 4.77
N TYR A 802 14.84 34.95 6.00
CA TYR A 802 14.48 33.59 6.41
C TYR A 802 13.22 33.10 5.68
N VAL A 803 12.17 33.91 5.62
CA VAL A 803 10.95 33.57 4.85
C VAL A 803 11.23 33.43 3.36
N LEU A 804 12.06 34.30 2.79
CA LEU A 804 12.51 34.18 1.39
C LEU A 804 13.33 32.89 1.17
N MET A 805 14.16 32.52 2.14
CA MET A 805 14.89 31.25 2.09
C MET A 805 13.93 30.06 2.04
N GLU A 806 12.89 30.03 2.89
CA GLU A 806 11.86 28.98 2.88
C GLU A 806 11.10 28.92 1.55
N ILE A 807 10.75 30.09 0.97
CA ILE A 807 10.13 30.17 -0.36
C ILE A 807 11.07 29.60 -1.43
N PHE A 808 12.35 29.98 -1.42
CA PHE A 808 13.31 29.47 -2.38
C PHE A 808 13.61 27.99 -2.18
N ALA A 809 13.66 27.49 -0.94
CA ALA A 809 13.83 26.08 -0.66
C ALA A 809 12.68 25.25 -1.22
N TYR A 810 11.44 25.74 -1.09
CA TYR A 810 10.27 25.08 -1.67
C TYR A 810 10.38 24.89 -3.19
N GLN A 811 10.91 25.88 -3.90
CA GLN A 811 10.89 25.92 -5.37
C GLN A 811 12.19 25.47 -6.05
N TYR A 812 13.36 25.75 -5.45
CA TYR A 812 14.67 25.64 -6.11
C TYR A 812 15.58 24.57 -5.53
N GLU A 813 15.15 23.86 -4.48
CA GLU A 813 15.86 22.63 -4.09
C GLU A 813 15.87 21.63 -5.25
N GLY A 814 16.99 20.91 -5.38
CA GLY A 814 17.16 19.90 -6.42
C GLY A 814 16.17 18.75 -6.26
N ILE A 815 15.83 18.08 -7.37
CA ILE A 815 14.88 16.97 -7.44
C ILE A 815 15.16 15.83 -6.43
N ILE A 816 16.41 15.69 -5.99
CA ILE A 816 16.83 14.68 -5.03
C ILE A 816 16.27 14.95 -3.62
N THR A 817 16.19 16.22 -3.21
CA THR A 817 15.69 16.61 -1.88
C THR A 817 14.29 17.21 -1.93
N ASN A 818 13.93 17.88 -3.03
CA ASN A 818 12.66 18.55 -3.18
C ASN A 818 11.53 17.55 -3.45
N LYS A 819 10.69 17.32 -2.45
CA LYS A 819 9.47 16.49 -2.55
C LYS A 819 8.20 17.34 -2.55
N ASN A 820 8.33 18.66 -2.56
CA ASN A 820 7.18 19.56 -2.53
C ASN A 820 6.45 19.53 -3.87
N ASN A 821 5.13 19.66 -3.82
CA ASN A 821 4.31 19.75 -5.02
C ASN A 821 4.20 21.22 -5.45
N PRO A 822 4.71 21.62 -6.62
CA PRO A 822 4.62 22.99 -7.10
C PRO A 822 3.18 23.51 -7.24
N GLU A 823 2.20 22.65 -7.51
CA GLU A 823 0.79 23.03 -7.63
C GLU A 823 0.17 23.43 -6.28
N LYS A 824 0.72 22.91 -5.18
CA LYS A 824 0.31 23.25 -3.81
C LYS A 824 1.12 24.42 -3.24
N PHE A 825 1.94 25.07 -4.06
CA PHE A 825 2.75 26.20 -3.62
C PHE A 825 1.85 27.38 -3.22
N ASN A 826 1.91 27.73 -1.94
CA ASN A 826 1.23 28.88 -1.40
C ASN A 826 2.23 29.76 -0.63
N SER A 827 2.73 30.81 -1.29
CA SER A 827 3.70 31.73 -0.67
C SER A 827 3.12 32.44 0.56
N LEU A 828 1.82 32.70 0.59
CA LEU A 828 1.17 33.33 1.75
C LEU A 828 1.19 32.40 2.96
N GLN A 829 0.91 31.11 2.76
CA GLN A 829 1.00 30.10 3.81
C GLN A 829 2.42 29.99 4.37
N ILE A 830 3.44 29.97 3.50
CA ILE A 830 4.86 29.95 3.92
C ILE A 830 5.22 31.21 4.71
N ILE A 831 4.79 32.40 4.26
CA ILE A 831 5.00 33.66 5.01
C ILE A 831 4.38 33.55 6.41
N ILE A 832 3.18 33.02 6.52
CA ILE A 832 2.48 32.88 7.80
C ILE A 832 3.21 31.91 8.72
N TYR A 833 3.61 30.73 8.22
CA TYR A 833 4.35 29.75 9.01
C TYR A 833 5.76 30.22 9.37
N GLY A 834 6.39 31.07 8.58
CA GLY A 834 7.67 31.67 8.95
C GLY A 834 7.55 32.82 9.97
N VAL A 835 6.48 33.61 9.92
CA VAL A 835 6.32 34.83 10.75
C VAL A 835 5.58 34.59 12.06
N ILE A 836 4.52 33.77 12.07
CA ILE A 836 3.70 33.55 13.28
C ILE A 836 4.51 32.92 14.42
N PRO A 837 5.34 31.88 14.23
CA PRO A 837 6.02 31.24 15.36
C PRO A 837 6.96 32.19 16.12
N PRO A 838 7.83 33.01 15.48
CA PRO A 838 8.60 34.02 16.20
C PRO A 838 7.75 35.01 17.00
N VAL A 839 6.58 35.41 16.48
CA VAL A 839 5.66 36.33 17.15
C VAL A 839 5.00 35.66 18.36
N VAL A 840 4.46 34.45 18.18
CA VAL A 840 3.81 33.67 19.26
C VAL A 840 4.82 33.33 20.35
N LEU A 841 6.03 32.90 20.00
CA LEU A 841 7.09 32.64 20.96
C LEU A 841 7.49 33.88 21.74
N ALA A 842 7.58 35.05 21.08
CA ALA A 842 7.86 36.31 21.78
C ALA A 842 6.75 36.68 22.78
N ILE A 843 5.47 36.50 22.40
CA ILE A 843 4.32 36.79 23.27
C ILE A 843 4.22 35.78 24.42
N ALA A 844 4.40 34.50 24.14
CA ALA A 844 4.38 33.43 25.12
C ALA A 844 5.51 33.63 26.15
N ASN A 845 6.72 33.88 25.67
CA ASN A 845 7.87 34.10 26.53
C ASN A 845 7.70 35.38 27.37
N TRP A 846 7.27 36.48 26.76
CA TRP A 846 6.95 37.70 27.50
C TRP A 846 5.89 37.46 28.58
N SER A 847 4.83 36.71 28.28
CA SER A 847 3.81 36.34 29.27
C SER A 847 4.41 35.54 30.44
N VAL A 848 5.24 34.54 30.16
CA VAL A 848 5.92 33.72 31.18
C VAL A 848 6.88 34.52 32.04
N THR A 849 7.51 35.56 31.49
CA THR A 849 8.47 36.39 32.25
C THR A 849 7.83 37.19 33.37
N THR A 850 6.51 37.40 33.32
CA THR A 850 5.74 37.98 34.44
C THR A 850 5.64 37.04 35.63
N LEU A 851 5.75 35.73 35.42
CA LEU A 851 5.75 34.70 36.46
C LEU A 851 7.15 34.39 37.00
N LEU A 852 8.19 34.62 36.19
CA LEU A 852 9.58 34.27 36.51
C LEU A 852 10.47 35.50 36.74
N ASP A 853 9.92 36.68 37.04
CA ASP A 853 10.67 37.92 37.29
C ASP A 853 11.73 38.23 36.22
N GLY A 854 11.39 38.08 34.94
CA GLY A 854 12.29 38.36 33.82
C GLY A 854 12.35 39.83 33.45
N LYS A 855 13.55 40.34 33.14
CA LYS A 855 13.74 41.76 32.76
C LYS A 855 13.53 42.07 31.28
N GLY A 856 13.39 41.06 30.43
CA GLY A 856 13.28 41.20 28.98
C GLY A 856 11.99 41.88 28.53
N ARG A 857 12.09 42.86 27.63
CA ARG A 857 10.91 43.50 27.01
C ARG A 857 10.47 42.71 25.77
N MET A 858 9.16 42.71 25.46
CA MET A 858 8.62 42.03 24.28
C MET A 858 9.39 42.35 22.97
N LYS A 859 9.73 43.62 22.75
CA LYS A 859 10.52 44.02 21.56
C LYS A 859 11.93 43.41 21.52
N GLU A 860 12.56 43.23 22.68
CA GLU A 860 13.92 42.68 22.81
C GLU A 860 13.89 41.17 22.57
N ILE A 861 12.88 40.50 23.14
CA ILE A 861 12.63 39.07 22.94
C ILE A 861 12.37 38.78 21.45
N PHE A 862 11.48 39.54 20.80
CA PHE A 862 11.20 39.37 19.37
C PHE A 862 12.44 39.58 18.49
N MET A 863 13.20 40.67 18.73
CA MET A 863 14.44 40.92 18.00
C MET A 863 15.44 39.78 18.22
N MET A 864 15.59 39.27 19.46
CA MET A 864 16.50 38.17 19.74
C MET A 864 16.12 36.87 19.04
N ILE A 865 14.83 36.53 19.00
CA ILE A 865 14.36 35.36 18.26
C ILE A 865 14.71 35.51 16.78
N CYS A 866 14.46 36.68 16.17
CA CYS A 866 14.81 36.92 14.77
C CYS A 866 16.32 36.83 14.50
N TYR A 867 17.16 37.45 15.35
CA TYR A 867 18.61 37.35 15.24
C TYR A 867 19.13 35.92 15.45
N SER A 868 18.40 35.10 16.20
CA SER A 868 18.74 33.70 16.44
C SER A 868 18.45 32.80 15.23
N LEU A 869 17.68 33.25 14.22
CA LEU A 869 17.39 32.48 12.99
C LEU A 869 18.54 32.49 11.98
N VAL A 870 19.57 33.33 12.18
CA VAL A 870 20.72 33.48 11.27
C VAL A 870 21.42 32.15 10.93
N PRO A 871 21.69 31.21 11.86
CA PRO A 871 22.32 29.94 11.54
C PRO A 871 21.51 29.13 10.53
N THR A 872 20.21 28.90 10.81
CA THR A 872 19.31 28.16 9.91
C THR A 872 19.13 28.86 8.59
N MET A 873 19.00 30.20 8.57
CA MET A 873 18.89 30.98 7.34
C MET A 873 20.11 30.77 6.42
N LEU A 874 21.33 30.91 6.93
CA LEU A 874 22.55 30.78 6.14
C LEU A 874 22.76 29.34 5.63
N ILE A 875 22.54 28.36 6.50
CA ILE A 875 22.63 26.94 6.13
C ILE A 875 21.56 26.59 5.10
N GLY A 876 20.35 27.14 5.22
CA GLY A 876 19.29 26.94 4.24
C GLY A 876 19.67 27.39 2.84
N TYR A 877 20.22 28.61 2.69
CA TYR A 877 20.74 29.07 1.40
C TYR A 877 21.87 28.19 0.84
N LEU A 878 22.77 27.70 1.70
CA LEU A 878 23.81 26.75 1.29
C LEU A 878 23.21 25.42 0.83
N ASN A 879 22.21 24.91 1.54
CA ASN A 879 21.56 23.64 1.24
C ASN A 879 20.77 23.69 -0.07
N ILE A 880 20.13 24.83 -0.41
CA ILE A 880 19.51 25.02 -1.74
C ILE A 880 20.54 24.81 -2.85
N LEU A 881 21.76 25.34 -2.69
CA LEU A 881 22.82 25.15 -3.68
C LEU A 881 23.33 23.70 -3.72
N LEU A 882 23.61 23.11 -2.55
CA LEU A 882 24.12 21.74 -2.44
C LEU A 882 23.12 20.70 -2.96
N SER A 883 21.82 20.91 -2.77
CA SER A 883 20.77 20.00 -3.24
C SER A 883 20.75 19.79 -4.75
N ASN A 884 21.31 20.72 -5.53
CA ASN A 884 21.41 20.65 -6.98
C ASN A 884 22.70 19.97 -7.48
N VAL A 885 23.64 19.66 -6.57
CA VAL A 885 24.98 19.12 -6.90
C VAL A 885 25.21 17.75 -6.28
N LEU A 886 24.55 17.43 -5.17
CA LEU A 886 24.73 16.17 -4.47
C LEU A 886 23.86 15.06 -5.07
N THR A 887 24.39 13.85 -5.05
CA THR A 887 23.66 12.61 -5.33
C THR A 887 22.75 12.22 -4.15
N LEU A 888 21.85 11.26 -4.37
CA LEU A 888 20.95 10.74 -3.35
C LEU A 888 21.69 10.14 -2.14
N ASP A 889 22.80 9.43 -2.38
CA ASP A 889 23.63 8.86 -1.30
C ASP A 889 24.35 9.98 -0.50
N GLU A 890 24.66 11.09 -1.15
CA GLU A 890 25.24 12.29 -0.53
C GLU A 890 24.19 13.20 0.14
N ALA A 891 22.89 13.00 -0.11
CA ALA A 891 21.82 13.86 0.43
C ALA A 891 21.75 13.86 1.97
N GLN A 892 22.30 12.84 2.63
CA GLN A 892 22.44 12.79 4.09
C GLN A 892 23.27 13.95 4.66
N PHE A 893 24.21 14.50 3.88
CA PHE A 893 24.98 15.68 4.27
C PHE A 893 24.10 16.93 4.39
N ILE A 894 23.11 17.10 3.50
CA ILE A 894 22.13 18.20 3.58
C ILE A 894 21.28 18.07 4.85
N THR A 895 20.83 16.85 5.15
CA THR A 895 20.09 16.56 6.39
C THR A 895 20.94 16.91 7.62
N LEU A 896 22.21 16.51 7.65
CA LEU A 896 23.13 16.84 8.74
C LEU A 896 23.32 18.36 8.90
N LEU A 897 23.53 19.09 7.80
CA LEU A 897 23.67 20.54 7.83
C LEU A 897 22.40 21.21 8.38
N ASN A 898 21.21 20.78 7.94
CA ASN A 898 19.94 21.28 8.48
C ASN A 898 19.82 21.04 10.00
N ILE A 899 20.20 19.87 10.49
CA ILE A 899 20.23 19.57 11.93
C ILE A 899 21.17 20.53 12.65
N ILE A 900 22.38 20.73 12.14
CA ILE A 900 23.36 21.69 12.70
C ILE A 900 22.76 23.10 12.77
N GLY A 901 22.09 23.54 11.71
CA GLY A 901 21.44 24.86 11.67
C GLY A 901 20.40 25.05 12.77
N TRP A 902 19.50 24.08 12.93
CA TRP A 902 18.48 24.14 13.99
C TRP A 902 19.06 24.04 15.41
N VAL A 903 20.09 23.21 15.62
CA VAL A 903 20.79 23.12 16.91
C VAL A 903 21.46 24.45 17.25
N LEU A 904 22.14 25.09 16.29
CA LEU A 904 22.76 26.40 16.47
C LEU A 904 21.72 27.49 16.73
N THR A 905 20.58 27.47 16.03
CA THR A 905 19.46 28.38 16.28
C THR A 905 18.91 28.22 17.69
N GLY A 906 18.69 26.98 18.16
CA GLY A 906 18.24 26.70 19.53
C GLY A 906 19.25 27.16 20.57
N PHE A 907 20.54 26.95 20.32
CA PHE A 907 21.63 27.45 21.16
C PHE A 907 21.66 28.98 21.24
N MET A 908 21.44 29.67 20.11
CA MET A 908 21.32 31.14 20.06
C MET A 908 20.14 31.64 20.87
N VAL A 909 18.96 31.03 20.71
CA VAL A 909 17.78 31.38 21.51
C VAL A 909 18.05 31.17 23.00
N PHE A 910 18.66 30.05 23.39
CA PHE A 910 19.01 29.78 24.78
C PHE A 910 19.95 30.85 25.36
N MET A 911 21.04 31.16 24.66
CA MET A 911 21.99 32.20 25.09
C MET A 911 21.35 33.59 25.13
N GLY A 912 20.51 33.91 24.14
CA GLY A 912 19.75 35.15 24.08
C GLY A 912 18.81 35.31 25.26
N LEU A 913 18.09 34.26 25.65
CA LEU A 913 17.19 34.28 26.82
C LEU A 913 17.95 34.45 28.15
N VAL A 914 19.08 33.76 28.33
CA VAL A 914 19.96 33.95 29.52
C VAL A 914 20.29 35.42 29.70
N VAL A 915 20.73 36.09 28.63
CA VAL A 915 21.19 37.49 28.69
C VAL A 915 20.03 38.49 28.78
N ILE A 916 18.99 38.32 27.97
CA ILE A 916 17.83 39.24 27.93
C ILE A 916 17.06 39.25 29.24
N HIS A 917 16.88 38.09 29.86
CA HIS A 917 16.16 38.00 31.13
C HIS A 917 17.05 38.15 32.35
N GLU A 918 18.38 38.10 32.20
CA GLU A 918 19.34 37.99 33.31
C GLU A 918 19.04 36.77 34.19
N TYR A 919 18.72 35.66 33.54
CA TYR A 919 18.45 34.39 34.22
C TYR A 919 19.74 33.58 34.37
N GLY A 920 19.82 32.80 35.46
CA GLY A 920 20.76 31.67 35.52
C GLY A 920 20.31 30.54 34.60
N MET A 921 21.24 29.69 34.16
CA MET A 921 20.97 28.62 33.17
C MET A 921 19.77 27.73 33.53
N GLY A 922 19.64 27.31 34.80
CA GLY A 922 18.51 26.49 35.25
C GLY A 922 17.16 27.20 35.16
N LYS A 923 17.11 28.49 35.50
CA LYS A 923 15.91 29.32 35.38
C LYS A 923 15.53 29.55 33.91
N THR A 924 16.52 29.65 33.02
CA THR A 924 16.27 29.72 31.57
C THR A 924 15.65 28.44 31.02
N LEU A 925 16.15 27.26 31.41
CA LEU A 925 15.56 25.98 31.00
C LEU A 925 14.09 25.88 31.43
N TRP A 926 13.79 26.27 32.67
CA TRP A 926 12.41 26.30 33.17
C TRP A 926 11.54 27.31 32.41
N SER A 927 12.07 28.49 32.10
CA SER A 927 11.40 29.51 31.29
C SER A 927 11.08 29.02 29.88
N ILE A 928 11.95 28.24 29.24
CA ILE A 928 11.71 27.65 27.92
C ILE A 928 10.56 26.64 27.99
N ILE A 929 10.54 25.73 28.97
CA ILE A 929 9.47 24.75 29.15
C ILE A 929 8.11 25.45 29.33
N LEU A 930 8.06 26.45 30.20
CA LEU A 930 6.84 27.24 30.41
C LEU A 930 6.44 28.06 29.18
N THR A 931 7.41 28.56 28.41
CA THR A 931 7.16 29.27 27.15
C THR A 931 6.52 28.36 26.11
N ILE A 932 6.99 27.11 25.99
CA ILE A 932 6.38 26.11 25.09
C ILE A 932 4.96 25.80 25.54
N LEU A 933 4.73 25.58 26.84
CA LEU A 933 3.39 25.36 27.39
C LEU A 933 2.46 26.55 27.12
N ALA A 934 2.93 27.78 27.35
CA ALA A 934 2.17 28.99 27.06
C ALA A 934 1.87 29.15 25.56
N ALA A 935 2.81 28.83 24.68
CA ALA A 935 2.60 28.84 23.24
C ALA A 935 1.55 27.82 22.80
N LEU A 936 1.54 26.62 23.38
CA LEU A 936 0.51 25.59 23.13
C LEU A 936 -0.88 26.07 23.59
N ILE A 937 -0.98 26.72 24.75
CA ILE A 937 -2.23 27.31 25.24
C ILE A 937 -2.72 28.41 24.29
N ILE A 938 -1.83 29.30 23.85
CA ILE A 938 -2.16 30.37 22.88
C ILE A 938 -2.65 29.76 21.56
N ALA A 939 -1.98 28.72 21.05
CA ALA A 939 -2.38 28.03 19.83
C ALA A 939 -3.74 27.35 19.97
N PHE A 940 -4.00 26.68 21.10
CA PHE A 940 -5.28 26.04 21.40
C PHE A 940 -6.43 27.06 21.46
N ILE A 941 -6.24 28.19 22.15
CA ILE A 941 -7.24 29.27 22.20
C ILE A 941 -7.48 29.86 20.80
N ALA A 942 -6.43 30.06 20.02
CA ALA A 942 -6.56 30.55 18.65
C ALA A 942 -7.36 29.57 17.76
N LEU A 943 -7.15 28.26 17.92
CA LEU A 943 -7.91 27.22 17.21
C LEU A 943 -9.40 27.23 17.61
N LEU A 944 -9.71 27.35 18.91
CA LEU A 944 -11.10 27.46 19.37
C LEU A 944 -11.81 28.71 18.82
N ILE A 945 -11.13 29.86 18.82
CA ILE A 945 -11.67 31.10 18.24
C ILE A 945 -11.89 30.93 16.73
N PHE A 946 -10.98 30.22 16.06
CA PHE A 946 -11.08 29.92 14.63
C PHE A 946 -12.29 29.03 14.30
N ASP A 947 -12.46 27.92 15.02
CA ASP A 947 -13.59 27.01 14.86
C ASP A 947 -14.92 27.73 15.07
N LEU A 948 -15.02 28.53 16.14
CA LEU A 948 -16.19 29.37 16.38
C LEU A 948 -16.45 30.36 15.23
N ALA A 949 -15.40 31.00 14.70
CA ALA A 949 -15.52 31.92 13.57
C ALA A 949 -16.00 31.21 12.29
N GLN A 950 -15.53 29.99 12.02
CA GLN A 950 -15.99 29.18 10.88
C GLN A 950 -17.46 28.80 11.01
N GLN A 951 -17.92 28.43 12.21
CA GLN A 951 -19.33 28.13 12.47
C GLN A 951 -20.22 29.36 12.24
N ILE A 952 -19.79 30.54 12.73
CA ILE A 952 -20.49 31.81 12.49
C ILE A 952 -20.53 32.12 10.98
N TYR A 953 -19.42 31.96 10.27
CA TYR A 953 -19.37 32.16 8.82
C TYR A 953 -20.30 31.20 8.07
N GLY A 954 -20.27 29.91 8.39
CA GLY A 954 -21.13 28.90 7.77
C GLY A 954 -22.62 29.19 7.97
N PHE A 955 -22.99 29.66 9.16
CA PHE A 955 -24.35 30.14 9.45
C PHE A 955 -24.72 31.37 8.61
N VAL A 956 -23.84 32.38 8.52
CA VAL A 956 -24.10 33.58 7.72
C VAL A 956 -24.17 33.25 6.23
N TYR A 957 -23.32 32.35 5.75
CA TYR A 957 -23.29 31.91 4.36
C TYR A 957 -24.54 31.11 3.98
N SER A 958 -25.00 30.20 4.84
CA SER A 958 -26.26 29.48 4.60
C SER A 958 -27.45 30.43 4.56
N LEU A 959 -27.48 31.42 5.45
CA LEU A 959 -28.52 32.46 5.49
C LEU A 959 -28.48 33.32 4.22
N TYR A 960 -27.30 33.73 3.77
CA TYR A 960 -27.11 34.42 2.50
C TYR A 960 -27.59 33.59 1.30
N LYS A 961 -27.24 32.30 1.25
CA LYS A 961 -27.66 31.38 0.19
C LYS A 961 -29.18 31.20 0.17
N GLU A 962 -29.82 31.07 1.34
CA GLU A 962 -31.28 30.97 1.46
C GLU A 962 -31.98 32.25 0.99
N ILE A 963 -31.51 33.43 1.41
CA ILE A 963 -32.06 34.71 0.94
C ILE A 963 -31.88 34.84 -0.58
N THR A 964 -30.70 34.53 -1.10
CA THR A 964 -30.43 34.68 -2.52
C THR A 964 -31.30 33.73 -3.35
N THR A 965 -31.44 32.47 -2.93
CA THR A 965 -32.25 31.47 -3.65
C THR A 965 -33.76 31.72 -3.55
N ARG A 966 -34.24 32.42 -2.50
CA ARG A 966 -35.68 32.71 -2.31
C ARG A 966 -36.13 34.03 -2.93
N TYR A 967 -35.25 35.01 -3.04
CA TYR A 967 -35.63 36.39 -3.43
C TYR A 967 -34.98 36.89 -4.72
N PHE A 968 -34.01 36.16 -5.28
CA PHE A 968 -33.38 36.41 -6.58
C PHE A 968 -33.39 35.13 -7.41
#